data_AF-A0A1G8JWB1-F1
#
_entry.id   AF-A0A1G8JWB1-F1
#
_cell.length_a   1.000
_cell.length_b   1.000
_cell.length_c   1.000
_cell.angle_alpha   90.00
_cell.angle_beta   90.00
_cell.angle_gamma   90.00
#
_symmetry.space_group_name_H-M   'P 1'
#
loop_
_entity.id
_entity.type
_entity.pdbx_description
1 polymer ?
#
loop_
_entity_poly.entity_id
_entity_poly.type
_entity_poly.pdbx_seq_one_letter_code
_entity_poly.pdbx_strand_id
1 'polypeptide(L)'
;MKKLIALAALSAMGLAGCGSDSDSAAPTPVPESPAPAPLYDNLDVHVEPSRQFDGIVRIYLGRWYPCTDEHPEMCAKEMPADYDLPTTGSQTGSYGKPKDENDRNKNKYYNVRTRDDSKYYMEVHSDAIKAWRSSAVRDDIFVPGQYSILDVMLYVSTLRDDLEVTLGEWNDELNSYDFTVSFDADGDGKFDNPDAGDYLDSENWYAASTYDQGDNLKIANPYLDTLYERLDEYWVQPEMNIRFQPVSPAMRERVKQMQKAEADRLKANGGKVILPSLVLAYLDGRKGPQLPASNFEVKAYNLRPDVYQPGVITVMDAMMTAYHEYGVDIRFGFWPTLSTGATIDAYIITRADGVRNGSEGMSGWGWVAGESQSALDFFNGPAWPKAQELVNGSAPYDNPTICHFLRDEQGQLNETTAQECIDHWYSGYGGINLHRTADVSVMMNPKEFIQLYWVGPDYGSKYEMTEHNIAYDGKFPIYDIDEAVVPLKNSHFGWGVADCGLCHGLDNTHLEGGDSPVLPDNTQPHFCASCHGGNGAPQGHGAIVRCHFCHSKDKLMLNHGEASKQYRFDEIQCLGVTQKGNELNGEMGSCADVVKSKDPYTQDLLDGYAHNGTTYGEQDPRKQLTRGNSDWHTSKTFPDPYSCMTCHKNR
;
A
#
# COMPACT_ATOMS: atom_id res chain seq x y z
N MET A 1 54.50 -13.69 -32.07
CA MET A 1 54.55 -13.60 -33.56
C MET A 1 53.80 -14.81 -34.10
N LYS A 2 52.57 -14.62 -34.64
CA LYS A 2 52.25 -14.64 -36.10
C LYS A 2 52.68 -15.97 -36.76
N LYS A 3 51.84 -16.88 -37.28
CA LYS A 3 50.60 -16.83 -38.11
C LYS A 3 49.91 -18.23 -38.04
N LEU A 4 48.58 -18.39 -37.92
CA LEU A 4 47.47 -18.25 -38.91
C LEU A 4 47.34 -19.36 -39.97
N ILE A 5 46.11 -19.90 -40.09
CA ILE A 5 45.33 -20.52 -41.22
C ILE A 5 44.53 -21.71 -40.65
N ALA A 6 43.20 -21.76 -40.42
CA ALA A 6 41.96 -21.37 -41.11
C ALA A 6 41.22 -22.56 -41.77
N LEU A 7 39.91 -22.63 -41.47
CA LEU A 7 38.79 -23.32 -42.18
C LEU A 7 38.71 -24.86 -42.13
N ALA A 8 37.55 -25.52 -42.08
CA ALA A 8 36.18 -25.14 -42.39
C ALA A 8 35.16 -26.03 -41.66
N ALA A 9 33.95 -25.48 -41.53
CA ALA A 9 32.76 -26.14 -41.03
C ALA A 9 32.10 -27.08 -42.06
N LEU A 10 31.13 -27.83 -41.51
CA LEU A 10 29.93 -28.42 -42.11
C LEU A 10 29.92 -29.90 -42.52
N SER A 11 28.85 -30.53 -42.00
CA SER A 11 28.12 -31.71 -42.48
C SER A 11 28.49 -33.02 -41.79
N ALA A 12 27.59 -33.92 -41.42
CA ALA A 12 26.14 -33.95 -41.30
C ALA A 12 25.81 -35.27 -40.57
N MET A 13 24.71 -35.29 -39.84
CA MET A 13 23.80 -36.42 -39.63
C MET A 13 24.38 -37.83 -39.34
N GLY A 14 24.06 -38.32 -38.14
CA GLY A 14 23.24 -39.53 -38.06
C GLY A 14 23.91 -40.82 -37.59
N LEU A 15 23.56 -41.16 -36.35
CA LEU A 15 23.12 -42.48 -35.88
C LEU A 15 24.15 -43.53 -35.41
N ALA A 16 23.74 -44.11 -34.28
CA ALA A 16 24.05 -45.43 -33.74
C ALA A 16 25.30 -45.57 -32.87
N GLY A 17 25.09 -45.39 -31.56
CA GLY A 17 25.95 -45.90 -30.51
C GLY A 17 25.15 -46.11 -29.24
N CYS A 18 24.44 -47.24 -29.14
CA CYS A 18 23.87 -47.74 -27.90
C CYS A 18 24.98 -47.98 -26.88
N GLY A 19 25.03 -47.18 -25.82
CA GLY A 19 25.76 -47.46 -24.58
C GLY A 19 24.73 -47.55 -23.46
N SER A 20 24.41 -48.78 -23.05
CA SER A 20 23.51 -49.10 -21.95
C SER A 20 24.31 -49.06 -20.64
N ASP A 21 24.39 -47.90 -20.00
CA ASP A 21 24.71 -47.83 -18.56
C ASP A 21 23.41 -47.55 -17.82
N SER A 22 22.83 -48.63 -17.27
CA SER A 22 21.69 -48.59 -16.37
C SER A 22 22.16 -48.23 -14.97
N ASP A 23 22.51 -46.96 -14.77
CA ASP A 23 22.58 -46.39 -13.44
C ASP A 23 21.15 -46.13 -12.96
N SER A 24 20.68 -47.04 -12.10
CA SER A 24 19.47 -46.84 -11.30
C SER A 24 19.77 -45.78 -10.24
N ALA A 25 19.89 -44.52 -10.66
CA ALA A 25 19.77 -43.39 -9.77
C ALA A 25 18.36 -43.46 -9.18
N ALA A 26 18.27 -43.71 -7.87
CA ALA A 26 17.02 -43.57 -7.15
C ALA A 26 16.45 -42.18 -7.47
N PRO A 27 15.17 -42.06 -7.86
CA PRO A 27 14.59 -40.76 -8.12
C PRO A 27 14.78 -39.92 -6.86
N THR A 28 15.46 -38.78 -7.02
CA THR A 28 15.54 -37.75 -5.98
C THR A 28 14.12 -37.56 -5.46
N PRO A 29 13.85 -37.73 -4.16
CA PRO A 29 12.52 -37.55 -3.62
C PRO A 29 12.04 -36.16 -4.05
N VAL A 30 11.00 -36.14 -4.88
CA VAL A 30 10.31 -34.90 -5.23
C VAL A 30 9.85 -34.33 -3.89
N PRO A 31 10.27 -33.12 -3.51
CA PRO A 31 9.80 -32.49 -2.29
C PRO A 31 8.28 -32.59 -2.27
N GLU A 32 7.75 -33.21 -1.22
CA GLU A 32 6.31 -33.35 -1.07
C GLU A 32 5.72 -31.94 -1.08
N SER A 33 4.82 -31.68 -2.02
CA SER A 33 4.21 -30.35 -2.15
C SER A 33 3.54 -30.02 -0.81
N PRO A 34 3.77 -28.83 -0.23
CA PRO A 34 3.21 -28.47 1.06
C PRO A 34 1.70 -28.73 1.07
N ALA A 35 1.19 -29.35 2.12
CA ALA A 35 -0.25 -29.50 2.29
C ALA A 35 -0.90 -28.11 2.24
N PRO A 36 -2.05 -27.94 1.54
CA PRO A 36 -2.75 -26.66 1.51
C PRO A 36 -3.01 -26.16 2.93
N ALA A 37 -2.85 -24.85 3.14
CA ALA A 37 -3.18 -24.24 4.42
C ALA A 37 -4.64 -24.59 4.80
N PRO A 38 -4.91 -24.92 6.07
CA PRO A 38 -6.27 -25.22 6.49
C PRO A 38 -7.15 -23.98 6.28
N LEU A 39 -8.44 -24.20 6.03
CA LEU A 39 -9.40 -23.11 5.92
C LEU A 39 -9.64 -22.50 7.31
N TYR A 40 -9.28 -21.23 7.48
CA TYR A 40 -9.47 -20.49 8.73
C TYR A 40 -10.76 -19.66 8.69
N ASP A 41 -11.60 -19.79 9.71
CA ASP A 41 -12.95 -19.20 9.78
C ASP A 41 -12.99 -17.67 9.94
N ASN A 42 -11.87 -17.06 10.30
CA ASN A 42 -11.70 -15.61 10.33
C ASN A 42 -11.20 -15.01 9.00
N LEU A 43 -10.98 -15.82 7.97
CA LEU A 43 -10.85 -15.33 6.60
C LEU A 43 -12.24 -15.19 6.00
N ASP A 44 -12.67 -13.96 5.76
CA ASP A 44 -13.96 -13.66 5.13
C ASP A 44 -14.03 -14.24 3.69
N VAL A 45 -12.87 -14.41 3.04
CA VAL A 45 -12.71 -15.14 1.77
C VAL A 45 -11.47 -16.00 1.80
N HIS A 46 -11.64 -17.25 1.36
CA HIS A 46 -10.54 -18.16 1.14
C HIS A 46 -10.02 -17.98 -0.28
N VAL A 47 -8.80 -17.45 -0.38
CA VAL A 47 -8.04 -17.39 -1.63
C VAL A 47 -6.86 -18.34 -1.53
N GLU A 48 -6.37 -18.80 -2.67
CA GLU A 48 -5.05 -19.42 -2.78
C GLU A 48 -4.11 -18.34 -3.35
N PRO A 49 -3.34 -17.62 -2.50
CA PRO A 49 -2.42 -16.61 -2.99
C PRO A 49 -1.42 -17.26 -3.95
N SER A 50 -1.18 -16.60 -5.09
CA SER A 50 -0.30 -17.12 -6.13
C SER A 50 0.55 -16.01 -6.71
N ARG A 51 0.96 -15.04 -5.88
CA ARG A 51 1.70 -13.86 -6.33
C ARG A 51 2.99 -14.30 -6.99
N GLN A 52 3.19 -13.86 -8.23
CA GLN A 52 4.49 -13.92 -8.88
C GLN A 52 5.18 -12.56 -8.73
N PHE A 53 6.50 -12.57 -8.59
CA PHE A 53 7.30 -11.34 -8.70
C PHE A 53 7.45 -10.97 -10.17
N ASP A 54 6.39 -10.38 -10.74
CA ASP A 54 6.27 -10.00 -12.14
C ASP A 54 5.92 -8.51 -12.26
N GLY A 55 6.78 -7.73 -12.90
CA GLY A 55 6.57 -6.30 -13.15
C GLY A 55 7.86 -5.50 -13.07
N ILE A 56 7.72 -4.20 -12.82
CA ILE A 56 8.87 -3.31 -12.59
C ILE A 56 8.94 -2.88 -11.12
N VAL A 57 10.14 -2.58 -10.64
CA VAL A 57 10.37 -1.89 -9.37
C VAL A 57 11.05 -0.56 -9.69
N ARG A 58 10.55 0.53 -9.11
CA ARG A 58 11.07 1.88 -9.36
C ARG A 58 12.11 2.22 -8.31
N ILE A 59 13.35 2.43 -8.76
CA ILE A 59 14.49 2.69 -7.89
C ILE A 59 14.93 4.14 -8.05
N TYR A 60 15.11 4.81 -6.91
CA TYR A 60 15.68 6.14 -6.79
C TYR A 60 16.98 6.05 -6.01
N LEU A 61 18.03 6.71 -6.49
CA LEU A 61 19.32 6.80 -5.81
C LEU A 61 19.55 8.19 -5.25
N GLY A 62 20.15 8.22 -4.06
CA GLY A 62 20.44 9.45 -3.35
C GLY A 62 19.23 9.98 -2.57
N ARG A 63 19.55 10.90 -1.67
CA ARG A 63 18.55 11.54 -0.82
C ARG A 63 17.70 12.52 -1.63
N TRP A 64 16.46 12.69 -1.22
CA TRP A 64 15.58 13.72 -1.74
C TRP A 64 15.30 14.79 -0.69
N TYR A 65 15.22 16.03 -1.17
CA TYR A 65 14.93 17.23 -0.41
C TYR A 65 13.82 18.01 -1.13
N PRO A 66 13.04 18.85 -0.43
CA PRO A 66 12.07 19.70 -1.11
C PRO A 66 12.82 20.67 -2.02
N CYS A 67 12.24 21.04 -3.15
CA CYS A 67 12.68 22.20 -3.91
C CYS A 67 12.63 23.44 -3.00
N THR A 68 13.78 24.01 -2.67
CA THR A 68 13.90 25.22 -1.85
C THR A 68 15.07 26.04 -2.37
N ASP A 69 15.27 27.23 -1.81
CA ASP A 69 16.49 28.01 -2.05
C ASP A 69 17.76 27.29 -1.57
N GLU A 70 17.65 26.41 -0.56
CA GLU A 70 18.72 25.52 -0.10
C GLU A 70 18.95 24.31 -1.01
N HIS A 71 17.91 23.85 -1.71
CA HIS A 71 17.95 22.69 -2.62
C HIS A 71 17.40 23.02 -4.02
N PRO A 72 17.98 24.00 -4.73
CA PRO A 72 17.51 24.39 -6.07
C PRO A 72 17.71 23.27 -7.11
N GLU A 73 18.61 22.32 -6.84
CA GLU A 73 18.82 21.13 -7.66
C GLU A 73 17.65 20.14 -7.61
N MET A 74 16.77 20.27 -6.62
CA MET A 74 15.52 19.50 -6.51
C MET A 74 14.32 20.23 -7.16
N CYS A 75 14.57 21.34 -7.86
CA CYS A 75 13.57 22.09 -8.59
C CYS A 75 13.53 21.72 -10.08
N ALA A 76 12.33 21.61 -10.64
CA ALA A 76 12.10 21.25 -12.03
C ALA A 76 12.56 22.35 -12.99
N LYS A 77 13.08 21.95 -14.16
CA LYS A 77 13.67 22.88 -15.14
C LYS A 77 12.66 23.84 -15.75
N GLU A 78 11.40 23.43 -15.80
CA GLU A 78 10.25 24.21 -16.25
C GLU A 78 9.76 25.25 -15.23
N MET A 79 10.38 25.32 -14.05
CA MET A 79 10.11 26.37 -13.08
C MET A 79 10.43 27.76 -13.67
N PRO A 80 9.53 28.75 -13.57
CA PRO A 80 9.78 30.10 -14.05
C PRO A 80 11.06 30.69 -13.45
N ALA A 81 11.83 31.41 -14.26
CA ALA A 81 13.09 32.00 -13.80
C ALA A 81 12.91 33.08 -12.73
N ASP A 82 11.72 33.67 -12.63
CA ASP A 82 11.31 34.65 -11.64
C ASP A 82 10.57 34.02 -10.44
N TYR A 83 10.59 32.70 -10.33
CA TYR A 83 9.95 31.99 -9.23
C TYR A 83 10.72 32.16 -7.92
N ASP A 84 10.07 32.77 -6.92
CA ASP A 84 10.62 32.91 -5.58
C ASP A 84 10.54 31.56 -4.83
N LEU A 85 11.70 30.93 -4.67
CA LEU A 85 11.84 29.63 -4.02
C LEU A 85 11.49 29.74 -2.53
N PRO A 86 10.64 28.84 -2.02
CA PRO A 86 10.31 28.89 -0.61
C PRO A 86 11.53 28.48 0.21
N THR A 87 11.73 29.20 1.32
CA THR A 87 12.77 28.90 2.31
C THR A 87 12.47 27.66 3.17
N THR A 88 11.33 26.98 2.94
CA THR A 88 10.89 25.78 3.67
C THR A 88 10.20 24.80 2.75
N GLY A 89 10.37 23.51 3.01
CA GLY A 89 9.55 22.45 2.42
C GLY A 89 8.08 22.51 2.85
N SER A 90 7.17 21.91 2.07
CA SER A 90 5.82 21.57 2.55
C SER A 90 5.45 20.13 2.18
N GLN A 91 4.77 19.41 3.09
CA GLN A 91 4.22 18.06 2.82
C GLN A 91 2.75 18.11 2.41
N THR A 92 1.97 18.98 3.05
CA THR A 92 0.52 19.03 2.88
C THR A 92 0.11 20.39 2.36
N GLY A 93 -0.84 20.36 1.44
CA GLY A 93 -1.14 21.46 0.57
C GLY A 93 -0.95 21.05 -0.88
N SER A 94 -1.50 21.90 -1.74
CA SER A 94 -1.81 21.56 -3.10
C SER A 94 -0.58 21.17 -3.92
N TYR A 95 -0.68 20.13 -4.75
CA TYR A 95 0.17 20.06 -5.95
C TYR A 95 -0.21 21.16 -6.97
N GLY A 96 -1.06 22.13 -6.66
CA GLY A 96 -1.49 23.18 -7.59
C GLY A 96 -0.44 24.29 -7.77
N LYS A 97 -0.65 25.12 -8.81
CA LYS A 97 0.07 26.39 -8.95
C LYS A 97 -0.09 27.22 -7.67
N PRO A 98 0.96 27.91 -7.21
CA PRO A 98 0.89 28.74 -6.01
C PRO A 98 -0.27 29.73 -6.08
N LYS A 99 -1.01 29.90 -4.98
CA LYS A 99 -2.09 30.90 -4.92
C LYS A 99 -1.53 32.32 -5.00
N ASP A 100 -0.39 32.56 -4.36
CA ASP A 100 0.34 33.82 -4.37
C ASP A 100 1.80 33.62 -3.90
N GLU A 101 2.52 34.74 -3.70
CA GLU A 101 3.92 34.75 -3.31
C GLU A 101 4.20 34.20 -1.90
N ASN A 102 3.20 34.07 -1.03
CA ASN A 102 3.33 33.62 0.35
C ASN A 102 2.87 32.17 0.57
N ASP A 103 2.46 31.47 -0.49
CA ASP A 103 2.00 30.08 -0.42
C ASP A 103 3.18 29.14 -0.07
N ARG A 104 3.18 28.60 1.14
CA ARG A 104 4.23 27.68 1.63
C ARG A 104 4.27 26.36 0.86
N ASN A 105 3.27 26.07 0.02
CA ASN A 105 3.19 24.86 -0.82
C ASN A 105 3.82 25.04 -2.20
N LYS A 106 4.35 26.24 -2.50
CA LYS A 106 4.97 26.62 -3.76
C LYS A 106 5.90 25.57 -4.36
N ASN A 107 6.74 24.93 -3.56
CA ASN A 107 7.76 24.03 -4.09
C ASN A 107 7.24 22.69 -4.58
N LYS A 108 6.06 22.26 -4.14
CA LYS A 108 5.56 20.91 -4.38
C LYS A 108 5.35 20.62 -5.86
N TYR A 109 4.87 21.60 -6.62
CA TYR A 109 4.66 21.49 -8.07
C TYR A 109 5.96 21.35 -8.86
N TYR A 110 7.06 21.93 -8.36
CA TYR A 110 8.37 21.92 -9.02
C TYR A 110 9.34 20.91 -8.39
N ASN A 111 8.89 20.02 -7.51
CA ASN A 111 9.74 18.97 -6.98
C ASN A 111 10.09 17.95 -8.07
N VAL A 112 11.37 17.74 -8.34
CA VAL A 112 11.84 16.58 -9.12
C VAL A 112 12.02 15.35 -8.22
N ARG A 113 12.09 14.16 -8.82
CA ARG A 113 12.20 12.88 -8.08
C ARG A 113 13.61 12.65 -7.57
N THR A 114 14.58 13.06 -8.37
CA THR A 114 16.00 13.04 -8.07
C THR A 114 16.64 14.28 -8.68
N ARG A 115 17.88 14.59 -8.27
CA ARG A 115 18.67 15.69 -8.87
C ARG A 115 18.86 15.56 -10.38
N ASP A 116 18.88 14.32 -10.89
CA ASP A 116 18.94 14.01 -12.31
C ASP A 116 18.30 12.64 -12.56
N ASP A 117 17.04 12.63 -13.01
CA ASP A 117 16.30 11.40 -13.29
C ASP A 117 16.97 10.54 -14.38
N SER A 118 17.82 11.11 -15.23
CA SER A 118 18.58 10.31 -16.20
C SER A 118 19.75 9.54 -15.59
N LYS A 119 20.24 9.98 -14.41
CA LYS A 119 21.33 9.34 -13.66
C LYS A 119 20.82 8.51 -12.49
N TYR A 120 19.84 8.98 -11.73
CA TYR A 120 19.48 8.47 -10.41
C TYR A 120 18.10 7.82 -10.31
N TYR A 121 17.36 7.73 -11.41
CA TYR A 121 16.13 6.94 -11.49
C TYR A 121 16.33 5.75 -12.42
N MET A 122 15.79 4.59 -12.04
CA MET A 122 15.73 3.43 -12.93
C MET A 122 14.52 2.54 -12.65
N GLU A 123 14.10 1.83 -13.69
CA GLU A 123 13.09 0.78 -13.61
C GLU A 123 13.79 -0.57 -13.72
N VAL A 124 13.67 -1.38 -12.66
CA VAL A 124 14.22 -2.72 -12.62
C VAL A 124 13.12 -3.71 -12.90
N HIS A 125 13.25 -4.47 -13.99
CA HIS A 125 12.33 -5.56 -14.29
C HIS A 125 12.62 -6.78 -13.41
N SER A 126 11.57 -7.38 -12.85
CA SER A 126 11.70 -8.54 -11.97
C SER A 126 12.36 -9.74 -12.65
N ASP A 127 12.16 -9.94 -13.96
CA ASP A 127 12.83 -10.99 -14.75
C ASP A 127 14.35 -10.87 -14.72
N ALA A 128 14.88 -9.65 -14.64
CA ALA A 128 16.31 -9.43 -14.59
C ALA A 128 16.90 -9.79 -13.21
N ILE A 129 16.17 -9.51 -12.14
CA ILE A 129 16.52 -9.97 -10.78
C ILE A 129 16.46 -11.51 -10.71
N LYS A 130 15.39 -12.12 -11.25
CA LYS A 130 15.23 -13.58 -11.33
C LYS A 130 16.35 -14.26 -12.13
N ALA A 131 16.84 -13.60 -13.18
CA ALA A 131 17.96 -14.09 -13.99
C ALA A 131 19.32 -13.91 -13.28
N TRP A 132 19.47 -12.86 -12.48
CA TRP A 132 20.69 -12.59 -11.72
C TRP A 132 20.89 -13.61 -10.59
N ARG A 133 19.85 -13.92 -9.84
CA ARG A 133 19.91 -14.87 -8.72
C ARG A 133 18.61 -15.65 -8.56
N SER A 134 18.70 -16.95 -8.32
CA SER A 134 17.54 -17.85 -8.21
C SER A 134 16.81 -17.81 -6.85
N SER A 135 17.49 -17.37 -5.79
CA SER A 135 16.96 -17.22 -4.44
C SER A 135 17.42 -15.91 -3.79
N ALA A 136 16.64 -15.40 -2.84
CA ALA A 136 17.02 -14.27 -2.00
C ALA A 136 18.27 -14.58 -1.15
N VAL A 137 18.90 -13.54 -0.59
CA VAL A 137 19.91 -13.66 0.47
C VAL A 137 19.32 -14.41 1.69
N ARG A 138 18.06 -14.14 2.03
CA ARG A 138 17.29 -14.84 3.07
C ARG A 138 16.41 -15.92 2.45
N ASP A 139 17.04 -16.98 1.94
CA ASP A 139 16.33 -18.13 1.38
C ASP A 139 15.60 -18.98 2.45
N ASP A 140 15.89 -18.73 3.73
CA ASP A 140 15.14 -19.18 4.91
C ASP A 140 13.80 -18.45 5.09
N ILE A 141 13.66 -17.24 4.55
CA ILE A 141 12.40 -16.46 4.57
C ILE A 141 11.64 -16.60 3.26
N PHE A 142 12.31 -16.36 2.13
CA PHE A 142 11.64 -16.25 0.83
C PHE A 142 11.69 -17.56 0.04
N VAL A 143 10.59 -17.88 -0.65
CA VAL A 143 10.60 -18.94 -1.66
C VAL A 143 11.38 -18.48 -2.91
N PRO A 144 11.89 -19.41 -3.74
CA PRO A 144 12.58 -19.05 -4.98
C PRO A 144 11.78 -18.10 -5.86
N GLY A 145 12.44 -17.08 -6.42
CA GLY A 145 11.82 -16.05 -7.26
C GLY A 145 11.18 -14.89 -6.49
N GLN A 146 11.26 -14.87 -5.16
CA GLN A 146 10.86 -13.75 -4.31
C GLN A 146 12.08 -13.12 -3.65
N TYR A 147 12.05 -11.81 -3.46
CA TYR A 147 13.24 -11.03 -3.08
C TYR A 147 12.92 -9.94 -2.05
N SER A 148 13.94 -9.59 -1.28
CA SER A 148 13.92 -8.49 -0.32
C SER A 148 14.40 -7.17 -0.92
N ILE A 149 14.26 -6.05 -0.19
CA ILE A 149 14.84 -4.76 -0.58
C ILE A 149 16.38 -4.87 -0.68
N LEU A 150 17.02 -5.62 0.21
CA LEU A 150 18.48 -5.85 0.18
C LEU A 150 18.90 -6.58 -1.11
N ASP A 151 18.14 -7.58 -1.56
CA ASP A 151 18.42 -8.28 -2.81
C ASP A 151 18.35 -7.34 -4.02
N VAL A 152 17.34 -6.45 -4.06
CA VAL A 152 17.21 -5.45 -5.12
C VAL A 152 18.36 -4.45 -5.07
N MET A 153 18.78 -4.03 -3.88
CA MET A 153 19.91 -3.13 -3.69
C MET A 153 21.22 -3.73 -4.21
N LEU A 154 21.48 -5.00 -3.89
CA LEU A 154 22.62 -5.76 -4.40
C LEU A 154 22.56 -5.91 -5.92
N TYR A 155 21.39 -6.21 -6.47
CA TYR A 155 21.21 -6.29 -7.93
C TYR A 155 21.50 -4.95 -8.62
N VAL A 156 20.97 -3.84 -8.08
CA VAL A 156 21.20 -2.50 -8.64
C VAL A 156 22.69 -2.13 -8.64
N SER A 157 23.45 -2.54 -7.63
CA SER A 157 24.91 -2.38 -7.61
C SER A 157 25.61 -3.10 -8.76
N THR A 158 25.05 -4.19 -9.30
CA THR A 158 25.63 -4.86 -10.48
C THR A 158 25.38 -4.12 -11.79
N LEU A 159 24.43 -3.19 -11.81
CA LEU A 159 24.06 -2.41 -12.99
C LEU A 159 24.84 -1.10 -13.12
N ARG A 160 25.52 -0.69 -12.05
CA ARG A 160 26.09 0.65 -11.90
C ARG A 160 27.57 0.55 -11.56
N ASP A 161 28.37 1.38 -12.21
CA ASP A 161 29.78 1.56 -11.89
C ASP A 161 30.00 2.58 -10.78
N ASP A 162 29.04 3.48 -10.57
CA ASP A 162 29.05 4.50 -9.51
C ASP A 162 28.38 4.06 -8.19
N LEU A 163 28.01 2.79 -8.04
CA LEU A 163 27.40 2.24 -6.83
C LEU A 163 27.90 0.81 -6.53
N GLU A 164 28.63 0.65 -5.43
CA GLU A 164 29.05 -0.63 -4.88
C GLU A 164 28.30 -0.93 -3.58
N VAL A 165 27.68 -2.11 -3.48
CA VAL A 165 27.05 -2.59 -2.25
C VAL A 165 27.74 -3.88 -1.83
N THR A 166 28.46 -3.82 -0.72
CA THR A 166 29.17 -4.96 -0.16
C THR A 166 28.31 -5.60 0.92
N LEU A 167 27.86 -6.83 0.66
CA LEU A 167 27.18 -7.63 1.67
C LEU A 167 28.18 -8.07 2.73
N GLY A 168 27.90 -7.72 3.98
CA GLY A 168 28.67 -8.14 5.14
C GLY A 168 28.28 -9.53 5.64
N GLU A 169 28.84 -9.89 6.80
CA GLU A 169 28.47 -11.10 7.50
C GLU A 169 27.09 -10.97 8.17
N TRP A 170 26.53 -12.11 8.58
CA TRP A 170 25.35 -12.13 9.43
C TRP A 170 25.65 -11.51 10.80
N ASN A 171 24.81 -10.57 11.20
CA ASN A 171 24.91 -9.89 12.49
C ASN A 171 23.92 -10.51 13.49
N ASP A 172 24.43 -11.36 14.39
CA ASP A 172 23.63 -12.02 15.42
C ASP A 172 22.96 -11.05 16.42
N GLU A 173 23.51 -9.85 16.59
CA GLU A 173 22.95 -8.83 17.49
C GLU A 173 21.72 -8.14 16.88
N LEU A 174 21.72 -7.96 15.56
CA LEU A 174 20.59 -7.37 14.84
C LEU A 174 19.64 -8.43 14.25
N ASN A 175 20.09 -9.69 14.17
CA ASN A 175 19.42 -10.78 13.46
C ASN A 175 19.14 -10.39 12.00
N SER A 176 20.18 -9.88 11.30
CA SER A 176 20.13 -9.31 9.95
C SER A 176 21.51 -9.37 9.31
N TYR A 177 21.60 -9.30 7.98
CA TYR A 177 22.88 -9.03 7.32
C TYR A 177 23.30 -7.57 7.46
N ASP A 178 24.59 -7.34 7.73
CA ASP A 178 25.21 -6.03 7.57
C ASP A 178 25.53 -5.77 6.10
N PHE A 179 25.68 -4.50 5.72
CA PHE A 179 26.14 -4.10 4.40
C PHE A 179 26.79 -2.71 4.46
N THR A 180 27.68 -2.44 3.50
CA THR A 180 28.25 -1.12 3.26
C THR A 180 27.98 -0.68 1.84
N VAL A 181 28.01 0.63 1.62
CA VAL A 181 27.80 1.24 0.30
C VAL A 181 28.94 2.19 -0.04
N SER A 182 29.49 2.03 -1.23
CA SER A 182 30.32 3.03 -1.89
C SER A 182 29.52 3.66 -3.02
N PHE A 183 29.55 4.98 -3.14
CA PHE A 183 28.77 5.73 -4.12
C PHE A 183 29.58 6.91 -4.64
N ASP A 184 29.72 6.98 -5.96
CA ASP A 184 30.47 8.00 -6.69
C ASP A 184 29.46 9.08 -7.17
N ALA A 185 29.33 10.13 -6.38
CA ALA A 185 28.33 11.16 -6.60
C ALA A 185 28.71 12.09 -7.76
N ASP A 186 30.01 12.39 -7.94
CA ASP A 186 30.49 13.25 -9.02
C ASP A 186 30.76 12.53 -10.36
N GLY A 187 30.83 11.20 -10.35
CA GLY A 187 31.01 10.36 -11.53
C GLY A 187 32.44 10.36 -12.07
N ASP A 188 33.45 10.61 -11.25
CA ASP A 188 34.86 10.59 -11.66
C ASP A 188 35.48 9.18 -11.73
N GLY A 189 34.72 8.16 -11.33
CA GLY A 189 35.09 6.75 -11.27
C GLY A 189 35.78 6.35 -9.98
N LYS A 190 35.70 7.18 -8.93
CA LYS A 190 36.24 6.90 -7.61
C LYS A 190 35.21 7.23 -6.53
N PHE A 191 35.47 6.69 -5.35
CA PHE A 191 34.63 6.84 -4.17
C PHE A 191 35.35 7.70 -3.12
N ASP A 192 36.10 8.73 -3.52
CA ASP A 192 37.11 9.37 -2.65
C ASP A 192 36.90 10.87 -2.39
N ASN A 193 35.79 11.46 -2.85
CA ASN A 193 35.49 12.89 -2.71
C ASN A 193 34.24 13.19 -1.86
N PRO A 194 34.35 13.18 -0.51
CA PRO A 194 33.22 13.49 0.37
C PRO A 194 32.58 14.87 0.15
N ASP A 195 33.37 15.86 -0.30
CA ASP A 195 32.87 17.22 -0.58
C ASP A 195 31.93 17.24 -1.80
N ALA A 196 32.10 16.29 -2.73
CA ALA A 196 31.17 16.07 -3.83
C ALA A 196 29.98 15.16 -3.47
N GLY A 197 29.99 14.59 -2.26
CA GLY A 197 28.98 13.65 -1.79
C GLY A 197 29.32 12.19 -2.02
N ASP A 198 30.59 11.85 -2.27
CA ASP A 198 31.01 10.46 -2.38
C ASP A 198 30.95 9.74 -1.04
N TYR A 199 30.72 8.44 -1.11
CA TYR A 199 30.77 7.53 0.01
C TYR A 199 31.70 6.37 -0.33
N LEU A 200 32.53 5.95 0.63
CA LEU A 200 33.35 4.73 0.54
C LEU A 200 33.03 3.85 1.73
N ASP A 201 32.61 2.62 1.47
CA ASP A 201 32.32 1.61 2.49
C ASP A 201 31.44 2.13 3.64
N SER A 202 30.45 2.96 3.31
CA SER A 202 29.60 3.62 4.29
C SER A 202 28.53 2.68 4.82
N GLU A 203 28.45 2.50 6.14
CA GLU A 203 27.31 1.85 6.81
C GLU A 203 26.06 2.75 6.87
N ASN A 204 26.21 4.04 6.56
CA ASN A 204 25.18 5.05 6.71
C ASN A 204 24.35 5.18 5.44
N TRP A 205 23.82 4.06 4.98
CA TRP A 205 22.88 3.97 3.87
C TRP A 205 21.67 3.16 4.29
N TYR A 206 20.50 3.56 3.80
CA TYR A 206 19.27 2.83 4.06
C TYR A 206 18.25 3.04 2.94
N ALA A 207 17.08 2.42 3.12
CA ALA A 207 15.98 2.54 2.18
C ALA A 207 14.79 3.32 2.76
N ALA A 208 14.08 4.00 1.86
CA ALA A 208 12.71 4.43 2.06
C ALA A 208 11.85 3.78 0.97
N SER A 209 10.57 3.49 1.24
CA SER A 209 9.73 2.85 0.25
C SER A 209 8.26 3.25 0.34
N THR A 210 7.52 3.08 -0.76
CA THR A 210 6.04 3.09 -0.77
C THR A 210 5.53 2.06 -1.79
N TYR A 211 4.28 1.63 -1.61
CA TYR A 211 3.61 0.71 -2.53
C TYR A 211 3.21 1.36 -3.85
N ASP A 212 2.79 0.50 -4.78
CA ASP A 212 2.01 0.89 -5.93
C ASP A 212 0.75 1.66 -5.51
N GLN A 213 0.56 2.83 -6.09
CA GLN A 213 -0.62 3.68 -5.87
C GLN A 213 -1.66 3.52 -7.00
N GLY A 214 -1.42 2.63 -7.98
CA GLY A 214 -2.28 2.39 -9.13
C GLY A 214 -2.29 3.52 -10.14
N ASP A 215 -3.16 3.47 -11.14
CA ASP A 215 -3.29 4.44 -12.23
C ASP A 215 -3.48 5.90 -11.78
N ASN A 216 -4.02 6.09 -10.57
CA ASN A 216 -4.18 7.38 -9.90
C ASN A 216 -2.90 7.88 -9.20
N LEU A 217 -1.72 7.34 -9.56
CA LEU A 217 -0.40 7.75 -9.08
C LEU A 217 -0.35 9.26 -8.80
N LYS A 218 0.02 9.67 -7.58
CA LYS A 218 0.72 10.95 -7.46
C LYS A 218 1.98 10.80 -8.33
N ILE A 219 2.44 11.84 -9.04
CA ILE A 219 3.83 11.80 -9.56
C ILE A 219 4.68 11.24 -8.44
N ALA A 220 5.41 10.16 -8.75
CA ALA A 220 6.22 9.39 -7.81
C ALA A 220 6.58 10.27 -6.62
N ASN A 221 5.83 10.10 -5.52
CA ASN A 221 5.97 10.98 -4.37
C ASN A 221 7.45 10.89 -4.03
N PRO A 222 8.22 11.95 -4.24
CA PRO A 222 9.67 11.81 -4.18
C PRO A 222 10.09 11.54 -2.74
N TYR A 223 9.21 11.87 -1.81
CA TYR A 223 9.20 11.48 -0.43
C TYR A 223 8.55 10.10 -0.23
N LEU A 224 9.34 9.14 0.27
CA LEU A 224 8.90 7.77 0.54
C LEU A 224 8.92 7.51 2.06
N ASP A 225 8.27 6.45 2.52
CA ASP A 225 8.22 6.14 3.95
C ASP A 225 9.60 5.63 4.42
N THR A 226 10.19 6.33 5.38
CA THR A 226 11.47 5.96 5.98
C THR A 226 11.34 4.64 6.74
N LEU A 227 12.23 3.68 6.49
CA LEU A 227 12.12 2.33 7.06
C LEU A 227 12.95 2.17 8.36
N TYR A 228 12.43 1.37 9.30
CA TYR A 228 13.19 0.74 10.40
C TYR A 228 13.27 -0.80 10.27
N GLU A 229 12.39 -1.38 9.45
CA GLU A 229 12.38 -2.83 9.17
C GLU A 229 13.66 -3.27 8.48
N ARG A 230 14.12 -4.49 8.80
CA ARG A 230 15.33 -5.08 8.19
C ARG A 230 15.14 -5.23 6.68
N LEU A 231 16.09 -4.72 5.90
CA LEU A 231 15.96 -4.70 4.44
C LEU A 231 16.03 -6.09 3.81
N ASP A 232 16.62 -7.07 4.50
CA ASP A 232 16.70 -8.47 4.11
C ASP A 232 15.43 -9.28 4.45
N GLU A 233 14.52 -8.73 5.27
CA GLU A 233 13.19 -9.29 5.56
C GLU A 233 12.06 -8.56 4.81
N TYR A 234 12.35 -7.38 4.24
CA TYR A 234 11.37 -6.53 3.58
C TYR A 234 11.03 -7.04 2.18
N TRP A 235 9.91 -7.74 2.04
CA TRP A 235 9.45 -8.25 0.74
C TRP A 235 9.22 -7.14 -0.29
N VAL A 236 9.84 -7.26 -1.46
CA VAL A 236 9.62 -6.36 -2.60
C VAL A 236 8.48 -6.88 -3.46
N GLN A 237 7.49 -6.01 -3.69
CA GLN A 237 6.37 -6.25 -4.58
C GLN A 237 6.55 -5.49 -5.89
N PRO A 238 5.96 -5.99 -6.99
CA PRO A 238 5.90 -5.25 -8.24
C PRO A 238 5.30 -3.84 -8.04
N GLU A 239 5.75 -2.90 -8.85
CA GLU A 239 5.36 -1.50 -8.91
C GLU A 239 5.73 -0.65 -7.67
N MET A 240 6.39 -1.24 -6.67
CA MET A 240 6.93 -0.51 -5.52
C MET A 240 7.92 0.57 -5.92
N ASN A 241 7.92 1.66 -5.15
CA ASN A 241 8.91 2.73 -5.20
C ASN A 241 9.90 2.53 -4.05
N ILE A 242 11.18 2.43 -4.36
CA ILE A 242 12.25 2.24 -3.38
C ILE A 242 13.32 3.29 -3.62
N ARG A 243 13.73 3.99 -2.56
CA ARG A 243 14.85 4.93 -2.58
C ARG A 243 15.99 4.37 -1.77
N PHE A 244 17.14 4.14 -2.39
CA PHE A 244 18.40 3.90 -1.69
C PHE A 244 19.11 5.23 -1.50
N GLN A 245 19.38 5.59 -0.25
CA GLN A 245 19.91 6.91 0.06
C GLN A 245 20.91 6.88 1.21
N PRO A 246 21.87 7.81 1.22
CA PRO A 246 22.67 8.05 2.40
C PRO A 246 21.78 8.58 3.53
N VAL A 247 21.96 8.01 4.71
CA VAL A 247 21.32 8.45 5.96
C VAL A 247 22.37 9.04 6.89
N SER A 248 21.94 9.80 7.90
CA SER A 248 22.87 10.25 8.93
C SER A 248 23.30 9.08 9.83
N PRO A 249 24.46 9.19 10.52
CA PRO A 249 24.84 8.23 11.54
C PRO A 249 23.76 8.04 12.61
N ALA A 250 23.09 9.12 13.07
CA ALA A 250 22.06 8.98 14.09
C ALA A 250 20.83 8.22 13.58
N MET A 251 20.44 8.41 12.32
CA MET A 251 19.36 7.64 11.71
C MET A 251 19.73 6.15 11.60
N ARG A 252 20.95 5.83 11.18
CA ARG A 252 21.40 4.43 11.10
C ARG A 252 21.46 3.77 12.48
N GLU A 253 22.00 4.47 13.49
CA GLU A 253 22.03 3.98 14.87
C GLU A 253 20.62 3.81 15.44
N ARG A 254 19.68 4.70 15.11
CA ARG A 254 18.28 4.56 15.51
C ARG A 254 17.63 3.31 14.90
N VAL A 255 17.90 3.00 13.63
CA VAL A 255 17.48 1.73 12.99
C VAL A 255 18.07 0.52 13.74
N LYS A 256 19.39 0.52 13.98
CA LYS A 256 20.08 -0.57 14.70
C LYS A 256 19.49 -0.75 16.10
N GLN A 257 19.17 0.33 16.80
CA GLN A 257 18.53 0.28 18.11
C GLN A 257 17.18 -0.46 18.08
N MET A 258 16.32 -0.16 17.09
CA MET A 258 15.02 -0.84 16.97
C MET A 258 15.20 -2.33 16.66
N GLN A 259 16.05 -2.65 15.68
CA GLN A 259 16.32 -4.03 15.28
C GLN A 259 16.93 -4.84 16.41
N LYS A 260 17.90 -4.26 17.13
CA LYS A 260 18.51 -4.86 18.31
C LYS A 260 17.49 -5.14 19.42
N ALA A 261 16.57 -4.22 19.70
CA ALA A 261 15.54 -4.43 20.72
C ALA A 261 14.66 -5.65 20.39
N GLU A 262 14.29 -5.81 19.11
CA GLU A 262 13.52 -6.97 18.64
C GLU A 262 14.32 -8.28 18.71
N ALA A 263 15.60 -8.26 18.33
CA ALA A 263 16.49 -9.42 18.37
C ALA A 263 16.81 -9.86 19.82
N ASP A 264 17.07 -8.90 20.72
CA ASP A 264 17.27 -9.16 22.14
C ASP A 264 16.00 -9.77 22.76
N ARG A 265 14.81 -9.30 22.35
CA ARG A 265 13.53 -9.88 22.76
C ARG A 265 13.36 -11.31 22.27
N LEU A 266 13.68 -11.60 21.00
CA LEU A 266 13.66 -12.96 20.45
C LEU A 266 14.57 -13.91 21.27
N LYS A 267 15.79 -13.45 21.55
CA LYS A 267 16.78 -14.20 22.34
C LYS A 267 16.31 -14.43 23.78
N ALA A 268 15.75 -13.40 24.42
CA ALA A 268 15.19 -13.50 25.78
C ALA A 268 14.02 -14.49 25.85
N ASN A 269 13.26 -14.62 24.76
CA ASN A 269 12.16 -15.57 24.63
C ASN A 269 12.62 -16.98 24.19
N GLY A 270 13.92 -17.26 24.15
CA GLY A 270 14.45 -18.56 23.75
C GLY A 270 14.22 -18.88 22.27
N GLY A 271 14.24 -17.87 21.40
CA GLY A 271 14.01 -18.02 19.97
C GLY A 271 12.53 -18.03 19.57
N LYS A 272 11.61 -17.77 20.51
CA LYS A 272 10.17 -17.70 20.24
C LYS A 272 9.73 -16.27 19.97
N VAL A 273 8.88 -16.11 18.97
CA VAL A 273 8.21 -14.83 18.69
C VAL A 273 7.05 -14.67 19.68
N ILE A 274 7.28 -13.95 20.78
CA ILE A 274 6.25 -13.62 21.76
C ILE A 274 5.90 -12.14 21.60
N LEU A 275 4.64 -11.85 21.26
CA LEU A 275 4.13 -10.48 21.19
C LEU A 275 3.73 -10.00 22.59
N PRO A 276 4.36 -8.94 23.13
CA PRO A 276 4.01 -8.42 24.45
C PRO A 276 2.60 -7.80 24.49
N SER A 277 2.19 -7.10 23.43
CA SER A 277 0.96 -6.30 23.44
C SER A 277 0.25 -6.27 22.08
N LEU A 278 -1.03 -6.65 22.06
CA LEU A 278 -1.94 -6.36 20.96
C LEU A 278 -2.98 -5.35 21.44
N VAL A 279 -3.00 -4.17 20.83
CA VAL A 279 -3.86 -3.04 21.22
C VAL A 279 -4.94 -2.81 20.15
N LEU A 280 -6.16 -2.51 20.58
CA LEU A 280 -7.21 -1.94 19.73
C LEU A 280 -7.48 -0.50 20.14
N ALA A 281 -7.32 0.44 19.23
CA ALA A 281 -7.52 1.87 19.48
C ALA A 281 -8.62 2.43 18.56
N TYR A 282 -9.51 3.25 19.11
CA TYR A 282 -10.52 3.95 18.33
C TYR A 282 -10.17 5.43 18.25
N LEU A 283 -9.72 5.89 17.09
CA LEU A 283 -9.25 7.27 16.92
C LEU A 283 -10.39 8.30 16.89
N ASP A 284 -11.63 7.85 16.78
CA ASP A 284 -12.83 8.68 16.93
C ASP A 284 -13.30 8.82 18.38
N GLY A 285 -12.58 8.23 19.34
CA GLY A 285 -12.87 8.34 20.77
C GLY A 285 -14.09 7.55 21.25
N ARG A 286 -14.71 6.70 20.41
CA ARG A 286 -15.89 5.91 20.83
C ARG A 286 -15.59 4.95 21.98
N LYS A 287 -14.34 4.48 22.08
CA LYS A 287 -13.80 3.63 23.15
C LYS A 287 -12.35 4.04 23.43
N GLY A 288 -11.91 3.91 24.68
CA GLY A 288 -10.49 4.01 25.01
C GLY A 288 -9.69 2.81 24.45
N PRO A 289 -8.35 2.88 24.42
CA PRO A 289 -7.52 1.76 23.99
C PRO A 289 -7.82 0.48 24.78
N GLN A 290 -7.93 -0.64 24.08
CA GLN A 290 -8.15 -1.97 24.65
C GLN A 290 -6.90 -2.84 24.44
N LEU A 291 -6.61 -3.72 25.39
CA LEU A 291 -5.52 -4.69 25.34
C LEU A 291 -6.10 -6.12 25.31
N PRO A 292 -6.68 -6.57 24.19
CA PRO A 292 -7.36 -7.86 24.13
C PRO A 292 -6.45 -9.08 24.30
N ALA A 293 -5.15 -8.96 24.00
CA ALA A 293 -4.17 -10.03 24.20
C ALA A 293 -2.80 -9.46 24.58
N SER A 294 -2.06 -10.18 25.41
CA SER A 294 -0.70 -9.81 25.82
C SER A 294 0.17 -11.04 26.09
N ASN A 295 1.47 -10.89 25.88
CA ASN A 295 2.51 -11.90 26.12
C ASN A 295 2.17 -13.28 25.55
N PHE A 296 1.83 -13.33 24.26
CA PHE A 296 1.47 -14.59 23.59
C PHE A 296 2.48 -14.99 22.52
N GLU A 297 2.76 -16.29 22.44
CA GLU A 297 3.60 -16.87 21.39
C GLU A 297 2.81 -16.87 20.08
N VAL A 298 3.37 -16.21 19.06
CA VAL A 298 2.80 -16.12 17.73
C VAL A 298 3.09 -17.42 16.97
N LYS A 299 2.06 -18.01 16.36
CA LYS A 299 2.20 -19.20 15.52
C LYS A 299 2.20 -18.82 14.05
N ALA A 300 3.01 -19.50 13.24
CA ALA A 300 2.95 -19.36 11.78
C ALA A 300 1.72 -20.09 11.22
N TYR A 301 0.88 -19.37 10.47
CA TYR A 301 -0.30 -19.91 9.79
C TYR A 301 -0.02 -20.27 8.32
N ASN A 302 1.16 -19.88 7.81
CA ASN A 302 1.64 -20.14 6.45
C ASN A 302 0.64 -19.67 5.37
N LEU A 303 0.10 -18.46 5.55
CA LEU A 303 -0.95 -17.90 4.69
C LEU A 303 -0.45 -17.46 3.30
N ARG A 304 0.87 -17.29 3.15
CA ARG A 304 1.55 -16.82 1.93
C ARG A 304 2.63 -17.80 1.46
N PRO A 305 2.27 -19.06 1.13
CA PRO A 305 3.25 -20.05 0.65
C PRO A 305 3.80 -19.69 -0.74
N ASP A 306 3.18 -18.73 -1.44
CA ASP A 306 3.64 -18.11 -2.68
C ASP A 306 4.81 -17.14 -2.48
N VAL A 307 5.03 -16.67 -1.25
CA VAL A 307 6.06 -15.68 -0.90
C VAL A 307 7.08 -16.23 0.08
N TYR A 308 6.61 -16.92 1.12
CA TYR A 308 7.44 -17.28 2.28
C TYR A 308 7.62 -18.78 2.45
N GLN A 309 8.78 -19.15 3.00
CA GLN A 309 9.04 -20.50 3.46
C GLN A 309 8.09 -20.89 4.60
N PRO A 310 7.79 -22.19 4.78
CA PRO A 310 7.02 -22.65 5.93
C PRO A 310 7.65 -22.23 7.27
N GLY A 311 6.85 -21.68 8.17
CA GLY A 311 7.27 -21.25 9.50
C GLY A 311 7.61 -19.76 9.61
N VAL A 312 7.64 -19.02 8.49
CA VAL A 312 7.78 -17.56 8.53
C VAL A 312 6.57 -16.93 9.20
N ILE A 313 6.81 -16.03 10.15
CA ILE A 313 5.81 -15.29 10.89
C ILE A 313 5.70 -13.88 10.33
N THR A 314 4.48 -13.41 10.15
CA THR A 314 4.11 -12.06 9.75
C THR A 314 3.31 -11.35 10.85
N VAL A 315 3.04 -10.06 10.70
CA VAL A 315 2.15 -9.32 11.59
C VAL A 315 0.74 -9.93 11.56
N MET A 316 0.27 -10.43 10.40
CA MET A 316 -1.03 -11.11 10.29
C MET A 316 -1.08 -12.38 11.15
N ASP A 317 -0.01 -13.17 11.20
CA ASP A 317 0.06 -14.39 12.03
C ASP A 317 -0.17 -14.10 13.52
N ALA A 318 0.28 -12.95 14.02
CA ALA A 318 0.02 -12.52 15.38
C ALA A 318 -1.48 -12.24 15.63
N MET A 319 -2.14 -11.61 14.66
CA MET A 319 -3.57 -11.34 14.72
C MET A 319 -4.40 -12.63 14.57
N MET A 320 -3.98 -13.56 13.72
CA MET A 320 -4.56 -14.90 13.59
C MET A 320 -4.45 -15.68 14.90
N THR A 321 -3.26 -15.65 15.53
CA THR A 321 -3.05 -16.25 16.85
C THR A 321 -3.99 -15.65 17.90
N ALA A 322 -4.13 -14.32 17.93
CA ALA A 322 -5.05 -13.65 18.84
C ALA A 322 -6.51 -14.09 18.62
N TYR A 323 -6.93 -14.30 17.37
CA TYR A 323 -8.26 -14.83 17.05
C TYR A 323 -8.44 -16.26 17.58
N HIS A 324 -7.57 -17.19 17.19
CA HIS A 324 -7.77 -18.62 17.46
C HIS A 324 -7.47 -19.03 18.91
N GLU A 325 -6.60 -18.32 19.62
CA GLU A 325 -6.16 -18.73 20.97
C GLU A 325 -6.65 -17.81 22.08
N TYR A 326 -6.98 -16.56 21.75
CA TYR A 326 -7.39 -15.56 22.73
C TYR A 326 -8.82 -15.04 22.49
N GLY A 327 -9.51 -15.51 21.45
CA GLY A 327 -10.90 -15.14 21.16
C GLY A 327 -11.07 -13.67 20.76
N VAL A 328 -10.00 -13.04 20.27
CA VAL A 328 -10.06 -11.64 19.81
C VAL A 328 -10.74 -11.61 18.45
N ASP A 329 -11.86 -10.91 18.33
CA ASP A 329 -12.58 -10.79 17.06
C ASP A 329 -11.76 -9.94 16.09
N ILE A 330 -11.02 -10.59 15.18
CA ILE A 330 -10.28 -10.00 14.07
C ILE A 330 -10.52 -10.86 12.84
N ARG A 331 -10.96 -10.25 11.74
CA ARG A 331 -11.20 -10.94 10.47
C ARG A 331 -10.47 -10.26 9.33
N PHE A 332 -10.21 -11.05 8.29
CA PHE A 332 -9.45 -10.62 7.13
C PHE A 332 -10.20 -10.88 5.84
N GLY A 333 -10.10 -9.94 4.92
CA GLY A 333 -10.43 -10.10 3.52
C GLY A 333 -9.16 -10.14 2.69
N PHE A 334 -9.32 -10.32 1.39
CA PHE A 334 -8.21 -10.26 0.44
C PHE A 334 -8.47 -9.16 -0.59
N TRP A 335 -7.50 -8.28 -0.78
CA TRP A 335 -7.56 -7.22 -1.80
C TRP A 335 -6.66 -7.61 -2.97
N PRO A 336 -7.25 -7.81 -4.18
CA PRO A 336 -6.48 -8.10 -5.38
C PRO A 336 -5.91 -6.80 -5.97
N THR A 337 -5.78 -6.71 -7.28
CA THR A 337 -5.69 -5.42 -7.95
C THR A 337 -6.99 -4.64 -7.74
N LEU A 338 -6.90 -3.37 -7.36
CA LEU A 338 -8.05 -2.50 -7.16
C LEU A 338 -8.53 -1.88 -8.48
N SER A 339 -9.70 -1.25 -8.48
CA SER A 339 -10.22 -0.56 -9.67
C SER A 339 -9.37 0.64 -10.09
N THR A 340 -8.58 1.17 -9.16
CA THR A 340 -7.55 2.17 -9.42
C THR A 340 -6.35 1.58 -10.17
N GLY A 341 -6.26 0.27 -10.38
CA GLY A 341 -5.07 -0.39 -10.94
C GLY A 341 -3.98 -0.68 -9.92
N ALA A 342 -4.12 -0.23 -8.67
CA ALA A 342 -3.15 -0.50 -7.61
C ALA A 342 -3.15 -2.00 -7.30
N THR A 343 -1.99 -2.62 -7.39
CA THR A 343 -1.86 -4.06 -7.16
C THR A 343 -1.48 -4.35 -5.72
N ILE A 344 -2.48 -4.68 -4.89
CA ILE A 344 -2.29 -4.96 -3.46
C ILE A 344 -1.92 -6.44 -3.26
N ASP A 345 -2.77 -7.35 -3.77
CA ASP A 345 -2.58 -8.80 -3.74
C ASP A 345 -2.18 -9.34 -2.36
N ALA A 346 -2.94 -8.92 -1.35
CA ALA A 346 -2.62 -9.11 0.04
C ALA A 346 -3.87 -9.13 0.94
N TYR A 347 -3.73 -9.71 2.13
CA TYR A 347 -4.79 -9.73 3.12
C TYR A 347 -4.92 -8.39 3.85
N ILE A 348 -6.17 -7.99 4.11
CA ILE A 348 -6.48 -6.74 4.81
C ILE A 348 -7.43 -7.02 5.97
N ILE A 349 -7.27 -6.24 7.05
CA ILE A 349 -8.17 -6.32 8.20
C ILE A 349 -9.54 -5.82 7.75
N THR A 350 -10.56 -6.66 7.81
CA THR A 350 -11.95 -6.31 7.45
C THR A 350 -12.81 -6.05 8.66
N ARG A 351 -12.43 -6.59 9.82
CA ARG A 351 -13.17 -6.46 11.06
C ARG A 351 -12.24 -6.55 12.26
N ALA A 352 -12.49 -5.72 13.27
CA ALA A 352 -12.01 -5.97 14.63
C ALA A 352 -13.05 -5.51 15.66
N ASP A 353 -13.16 -6.24 16.77
CA ASP A 353 -14.08 -5.94 17.90
C ASP A 353 -15.52 -5.64 17.42
N GLY A 354 -16.06 -6.49 16.56
CA GLY A 354 -17.40 -6.37 15.99
C GLY A 354 -17.58 -5.31 14.90
N VAL A 355 -16.60 -4.44 14.67
CA VAL A 355 -16.71 -3.31 13.73
C VAL A 355 -16.05 -3.67 12.40
N ARG A 356 -16.82 -3.61 11.31
CA ARG A 356 -16.37 -3.94 9.95
C ARG A 356 -15.95 -2.70 9.17
N ASN A 357 -14.91 -2.80 8.33
CA ASN A 357 -14.54 -1.74 7.39
C ASN A 357 -15.74 -1.34 6.52
N GLY A 358 -15.89 -0.04 6.30
CA GLY A 358 -16.98 0.52 5.50
C GLY A 358 -18.34 0.56 6.19
N SER A 359 -18.47 0.05 7.43
CA SER A 359 -19.75 0.09 8.14
C SER A 359 -20.26 1.50 8.40
N GLU A 360 -19.37 2.49 8.43
CA GLU A 360 -19.66 3.90 8.62
C GLU A 360 -19.01 4.72 7.49
N GLY A 361 -19.29 4.38 6.23
CA GLY A 361 -18.79 5.15 5.08
C GLY A 361 -17.31 4.91 4.81
N MET A 362 -16.48 5.96 4.80
CA MET A 362 -15.03 5.85 4.61
C MET A 362 -14.31 5.61 5.93
N SER A 363 -14.71 4.55 6.62
CA SER A 363 -14.14 4.12 7.89
C SER A 363 -13.46 2.76 7.74
N GLY A 364 -12.44 2.52 8.55
CA GLY A 364 -11.69 1.27 8.45
C GLY A 364 -10.62 1.11 9.51
N TRP A 365 -10.12 -0.12 9.58
CA TRP A 365 -9.00 -0.51 10.41
C TRP A 365 -7.67 -0.31 9.67
N GLY A 366 -6.74 0.40 10.31
CA GLY A 366 -5.33 0.35 10.01
C GLY A 366 -4.57 -0.36 11.13
N TRP A 367 -3.26 -0.50 10.95
CA TRP A 367 -2.39 -1.06 11.99
C TRP A 367 -1.02 -0.39 11.99
N VAL A 368 -0.37 -0.39 13.14
CA VAL A 368 1.05 -0.07 13.30
C VAL A 368 1.70 -1.15 14.17
N ALA A 369 2.98 -1.43 13.97
CA ALA A 369 3.73 -2.35 14.82
C ALA A 369 5.19 -1.93 14.93
N GLY A 370 5.78 -2.17 16.10
CA GLY A 370 7.17 -1.87 16.34
C GLY A 370 7.47 -1.63 17.81
N GLU A 371 8.40 -0.71 18.06
CA GLU A 371 8.85 -0.33 19.40
C GLU A 371 8.14 0.97 19.83
N SER A 372 7.59 0.99 21.03
CA SER A 372 6.84 2.15 21.56
C SER A 372 7.70 3.42 21.59
N GLN A 373 8.99 3.28 21.86
CA GLN A 373 9.95 4.39 21.88
C GLN A 373 10.11 5.09 20.52
N SER A 374 9.78 4.44 19.39
CA SER A 374 9.87 5.05 18.05
C SER A 374 8.55 5.58 17.52
N ALA A 375 7.44 5.35 18.23
CA ALA A 375 6.11 5.82 17.81
C ALA A 375 6.00 7.35 17.70
N LEU A 376 6.93 8.08 18.34
CA LEU A 376 6.97 9.53 18.39
C LEU A 376 8.18 10.12 17.65
N ASP A 377 8.93 9.30 16.91
CA ASP A 377 10.12 9.79 16.19
C ASP A 377 9.73 10.73 15.05
N PHE A 378 8.54 10.53 14.48
CA PHE A 378 8.09 11.09 13.22
C PHE A 378 7.15 12.30 13.39
N PHE A 379 7.25 13.28 12.48
CA PHE A 379 6.42 14.49 12.52
C PHE A 379 5.03 14.22 11.96
N ASN A 380 3.97 14.70 12.63
CA ASN A 380 2.60 14.65 12.10
C ASN A 380 2.11 16.05 11.70
N GLY A 381 2.92 16.75 10.89
CA GLY A 381 2.74 18.16 10.58
C GLY A 381 2.58 18.45 9.08
N PRO A 382 1.80 19.47 8.70
CA PRO A 382 1.57 19.86 7.32
C PRO A 382 2.77 20.42 6.55
N ALA A 383 3.79 20.97 7.22
CA ALA A 383 4.86 21.73 6.58
C ALA A 383 6.23 21.45 7.20
N TRP A 384 7.28 21.54 6.37
CA TRP A 384 8.66 21.15 6.68
C TRP A 384 9.23 22.30 7.50
N PRO A 385 9.45 22.13 8.82
CA PRO A 385 9.86 23.24 9.65
C PRO A 385 11.29 23.64 9.30
N LYS A 386 11.67 24.87 9.63
CA LYS A 386 13.10 25.23 9.65
C LYS A 386 13.77 24.64 10.87
N ALA A 387 15.05 24.33 10.77
CA ALA A 387 15.86 23.92 11.93
C ALA A 387 15.72 24.92 13.09
N GLN A 388 15.77 26.24 12.81
CA GLN A 388 15.58 27.27 13.84
C GLN A 388 14.21 27.24 14.52
N GLU A 389 13.15 26.83 13.82
CA GLU A 389 11.80 26.72 14.39
C GLU A 389 11.69 25.56 15.39
N LEU A 390 12.48 24.50 15.20
CA LEU A 390 12.63 23.43 16.18
C LEU A 390 13.50 23.85 17.37
N VAL A 391 14.61 24.55 17.10
CA VAL A 391 15.54 25.03 18.14
C VAL A 391 14.86 26.00 19.11
N ASN A 392 13.99 26.88 18.61
CA ASN A 392 13.32 27.89 19.44
C ASN A 392 11.93 27.45 19.95
N GLY A 393 11.47 26.23 19.61
CA GLY A 393 10.15 25.71 19.95
C GLY A 393 8.97 26.45 19.29
N SER A 394 9.19 27.13 18.16
CA SER A 394 8.16 27.85 17.42
C SER A 394 7.53 27.04 16.29
N ALA A 395 8.04 25.84 16.01
CA ALA A 395 7.46 24.97 14.99
C ALA A 395 6.03 24.57 15.41
N PRO A 396 5.00 24.80 14.56
CA PRO A 396 3.58 24.69 14.92
C PRO A 396 3.10 23.27 15.27
N TYR A 397 3.95 22.27 15.08
CA TYR A 397 3.71 20.84 15.37
C TYR A 397 4.86 20.22 16.16
N ASP A 398 5.75 21.04 16.73
CA ASP A 398 6.80 20.54 17.59
C ASP A 398 6.18 19.90 18.83
N ASN A 399 6.51 18.64 19.02
CA ASN A 399 6.25 17.91 20.24
C ASN A 399 7.63 17.59 20.82
N PRO A 400 7.92 17.93 22.08
CA PRO A 400 9.20 17.61 22.73
C PRO A 400 9.63 16.13 22.62
N THR A 401 8.69 15.23 22.30
CA THR A 401 8.95 13.81 22.07
C THR A 401 9.57 13.48 20.70
N ILE A 402 9.39 14.37 19.70
CA ILE A 402 9.96 14.20 18.35
C ILE A 402 11.48 14.35 18.43
N CYS A 403 12.17 13.40 17.79
CA CYS A 403 13.63 13.28 17.79
C CYS A 403 14.27 13.46 19.17
N HIS A 404 13.62 12.97 20.23
CA HIS A 404 14.10 13.17 21.59
C HIS A 404 15.52 12.60 21.81
N PHE A 405 15.91 11.57 21.05
CA PHE A 405 17.22 10.95 21.08
C PHE A 405 18.34 11.80 20.45
N LEU A 406 18.00 12.89 19.74
CA LEU A 406 18.97 13.87 19.21
C LEU A 406 19.15 15.08 20.13
N ARG A 407 18.39 15.17 21.22
CA ARG A 407 18.43 16.29 22.15
C ARG A 407 19.63 16.14 23.10
N ASP A 408 20.22 17.27 23.47
CA ASP A 408 21.30 17.33 24.45
C ASP A 408 20.83 17.02 25.88
N GLU A 409 21.75 17.08 26.85
CA GLU A 409 21.45 16.86 28.27
C GLU A 409 20.43 17.87 28.85
N GLN A 410 20.22 19.00 28.17
CA GLN A 410 19.23 20.03 28.53
C GLN A 410 17.90 19.86 27.77
N GLY A 411 17.76 18.79 26.98
CA GLY A 411 16.57 18.50 26.18
C GLY A 411 16.41 19.42 24.97
N GLN A 412 17.47 20.08 24.51
CA GLN A 412 17.43 21.02 23.39
C GLN A 412 18.01 20.40 22.12
N LEU A 413 17.48 20.83 20.98
CA LEU A 413 18.11 20.63 19.67
C LEU A 413 18.97 21.86 19.37
N ASN A 414 20.09 21.67 18.67
CA ASN A 414 20.79 22.76 18.00
C ASN A 414 20.40 22.77 16.50
N GLU A 415 20.83 23.76 15.73
CA GLU A 415 20.44 23.86 14.32
C GLU A 415 20.85 22.62 13.50
N THR A 416 22.01 22.02 13.78
CA THR A 416 22.48 20.81 13.10
C THR A 416 21.61 19.61 13.43
N THR A 417 21.34 19.33 14.71
CA THR A 417 20.51 18.17 15.10
C THR A 417 19.03 18.38 14.77
N ALA A 418 18.56 19.63 14.74
CA ALA A 418 17.24 19.96 14.24
C ALA A 418 17.13 19.70 12.73
N GLN A 419 18.13 20.07 11.93
CA GLN A 419 18.13 19.75 10.50
C GLN A 419 18.21 18.24 10.26
N GLU A 420 19.03 17.53 11.03
CA GLU A 420 19.09 16.06 10.96
C GLU A 420 17.74 15.41 11.32
N CYS A 421 17.04 15.93 12.33
CA CYS A 421 15.69 15.53 12.69
C CYS A 421 14.71 15.71 11.51
N ILE A 422 14.75 16.88 10.87
CA ILE A 422 13.94 17.26 9.72
C ILE A 422 14.19 16.35 8.52
N ASP A 423 15.45 16.07 8.20
CA ASP A 423 15.79 15.32 6.99
C ASP A 423 15.33 13.87 7.02
N HIS A 424 15.27 13.28 8.22
CA HIS A 424 15.06 11.85 8.41
C HIS A 424 13.68 11.46 8.91
N TRP A 425 13.07 12.33 9.72
CA TRP A 425 11.86 11.99 10.47
C TRP A 425 10.65 12.84 10.15
N TYR A 426 10.77 13.79 9.22
CA TYR A 426 9.69 14.73 8.93
C TYR A 426 8.37 14.12 8.38
N SER A 427 8.32 12.84 8.03
CA SER A 427 7.11 12.20 7.53
C SER A 427 6.11 11.92 8.64
N GLY A 428 4.80 12.03 8.35
CA GLY A 428 3.78 11.37 9.18
C GLY A 428 3.81 9.84 9.11
N TYR A 429 4.53 9.29 8.13
CA TYR A 429 4.63 7.86 7.84
C TYR A 429 6.09 7.41 7.74
N GLY A 430 6.43 6.37 8.46
CA GLY A 430 7.80 5.89 8.61
C GLY A 430 7.98 5.15 9.93
N GLY A 431 9.11 4.46 10.07
CA GLY A 431 9.43 3.66 11.24
C GLY A 431 8.40 2.56 11.47
N ILE A 432 7.50 2.78 12.44
CA ILE A 432 6.43 1.84 12.80
C ILE A 432 5.12 2.05 12.04
N ASN A 433 4.99 3.20 11.36
CA ASN A 433 3.78 3.59 10.62
C ASN A 433 4.07 3.52 9.12
N LEU A 434 4.16 2.29 8.60
CA LEU A 434 4.43 2.01 7.20
C LEU A 434 3.13 1.63 6.49
N HIS A 435 2.95 2.06 5.24
CA HIS A 435 1.79 1.70 4.44
C HIS A 435 1.81 0.24 3.96
N ARG A 436 1.88 -0.75 4.84
CA ARG A 436 1.94 -2.19 4.47
C ARG A 436 0.69 -2.95 4.91
N THR A 437 0.39 -4.06 4.25
CA THR A 437 -0.57 -5.03 4.75
C THR A 437 0.09 -5.96 5.77
N ALA A 438 -0.71 -6.54 6.67
CA ALA A 438 -0.16 -7.31 7.79
C ALA A 438 0.48 -8.63 7.36
N ASP A 439 0.04 -9.22 6.24
CA ASP A 439 0.52 -10.49 5.70
C ASP A 439 1.85 -10.39 4.94
N VAL A 440 2.33 -9.17 4.70
CA VAL A 440 3.59 -8.92 3.98
C VAL A 440 4.69 -8.35 4.89
N SER A 441 4.31 -7.96 6.10
CA SER A 441 5.22 -7.48 7.13
C SER A 441 5.75 -8.65 7.94
N VAL A 442 6.95 -9.12 7.58
CA VAL A 442 7.66 -10.18 8.28
C VAL A 442 7.97 -9.76 9.72
N MET A 443 7.78 -10.70 10.66
CA MET A 443 7.98 -10.53 12.09
C MET A 443 8.68 -11.75 12.69
N MET A 444 9.80 -12.16 12.08
CA MET A 444 10.68 -13.20 12.66
C MET A 444 11.34 -12.73 13.96
N ASN A 445 11.43 -11.42 14.14
CA ASN A 445 11.80 -10.78 15.40
C ASN A 445 10.54 -10.13 16.01
N PRO A 446 10.16 -10.47 17.26
CA PRO A 446 8.92 -9.99 17.86
C PRO A 446 8.98 -8.47 18.05
N LYS A 447 7.94 -7.76 17.62
CA LYS A 447 7.75 -6.33 17.94
C LYS A 447 7.34 -6.16 19.40
N GLU A 448 7.50 -4.96 19.97
CA GLU A 448 6.99 -4.66 21.32
C GLU A 448 5.45 -4.63 21.35
N PHE A 449 4.84 -4.09 20.30
CA PHE A 449 3.39 -4.05 20.18
C PHE A 449 2.93 -4.13 18.73
N ILE A 450 1.68 -4.55 18.57
CA ILE A 450 0.85 -4.32 17.39
C ILE A 450 -0.36 -3.53 17.86
N GLN A 451 -0.68 -2.42 17.20
CA GLN A 451 -1.89 -1.65 17.46
C GLN A 451 -2.76 -1.63 16.21
N LEU A 452 -3.97 -2.16 16.31
CA LEU A 452 -5.02 -1.90 15.33
C LEU A 452 -5.71 -0.59 15.69
N TYR A 453 -5.89 0.28 14.73
CA TYR A 453 -6.57 1.55 14.95
C TYR A 453 -7.76 1.72 14.01
N TRP A 454 -8.91 2.09 14.58
CA TRP A 454 -10.11 2.41 13.82
C TRP A 454 -10.12 3.90 13.49
N VAL A 455 -10.32 4.18 12.20
CA VAL A 455 -10.58 5.51 11.69
C VAL A 455 -12.07 5.63 11.38
N GLY A 456 -12.75 6.57 12.03
CA GLY A 456 -14.19 6.79 11.90
C GLY A 456 -14.62 7.50 10.60
N PRO A 457 -15.94 7.70 10.41
CA PRO A 457 -16.55 8.30 9.21
C PRO A 457 -16.02 9.71 8.87
N ASP A 458 -15.53 10.44 9.86
CA ASP A 458 -14.89 11.76 9.70
C ASP A 458 -13.68 11.72 8.76
N TYR A 459 -13.11 10.55 8.49
CA TYR A 459 -12.07 10.47 7.46
C TYR A 459 -12.63 10.73 6.05
N GLY A 460 -13.85 10.29 5.78
CA GLY A 460 -14.53 10.57 4.52
C GLY A 460 -14.89 12.04 4.35
N SER A 461 -15.16 12.74 5.45
CA SER A 461 -15.47 14.17 5.41
C SER A 461 -14.30 15.02 4.92
N LYS A 462 -13.06 14.54 5.09
CA LYS A 462 -11.87 15.18 4.50
C LYS A 462 -12.04 15.37 2.99
N TYR A 463 -12.64 14.40 2.32
CA TYR A 463 -12.85 14.44 0.88
C TYR A 463 -14.16 15.13 0.47
N GLU A 464 -14.99 15.59 1.41
CA GLU A 464 -16.28 16.26 1.15
C GLU A 464 -17.27 15.46 0.28
N MET A 465 -17.17 14.12 0.28
CA MET A 465 -18.03 13.24 -0.52
C MET A 465 -19.52 13.48 -0.26
N THR A 466 -20.39 13.34 -1.26
CA THR A 466 -21.84 13.60 -1.10
C THR A 466 -22.62 12.36 -0.69
N GLU A 467 -22.28 11.19 -1.21
CA GLU A 467 -23.14 10.01 -1.04
C GLU A 467 -22.86 9.23 0.24
N HIS A 468 -21.65 9.37 0.83
CA HIS A 468 -21.21 8.68 2.07
C HIS A 468 -21.88 7.32 2.23
N ASN A 469 -21.73 6.46 1.21
CA ASN A 469 -22.42 5.18 1.10
C ASN A 469 -22.21 4.35 2.39
N ILE A 470 -23.19 4.41 3.31
CA ILE A 470 -23.17 3.83 4.66
C ILE A 470 -24.22 2.73 4.70
N ALA A 471 -23.81 1.55 5.16
CA ALA A 471 -24.75 0.46 5.36
C ALA A 471 -25.75 0.76 6.48
N TYR A 472 -27.00 0.35 6.28
CA TYR A 472 -28.08 0.49 7.26
C TYR A 472 -28.43 1.93 7.67
N ASP A 473 -28.09 2.93 6.86
CA ASP A 473 -28.49 4.34 7.10
C ASP A 473 -29.97 4.63 6.79
N GLY A 474 -30.69 3.64 6.24
CA GLY A 474 -32.10 3.73 5.88
C GLY A 474 -32.41 4.35 4.52
N LYS A 475 -31.40 4.75 3.72
CA LYS A 475 -31.62 5.29 2.36
C LYS A 475 -32.17 4.24 1.40
N PHE A 476 -31.64 3.02 1.46
CA PHE A 476 -32.12 1.87 0.69
C PHE A 476 -32.21 0.62 1.58
N PRO A 477 -33.17 -0.29 1.32
CA PRO A 477 -33.26 -1.54 2.06
C PRO A 477 -32.09 -2.48 1.74
N ILE A 478 -31.63 -3.20 2.75
CA ILE A 478 -30.68 -4.31 2.63
C ILE A 478 -31.43 -5.58 3.03
N TYR A 479 -31.41 -6.60 2.18
CA TYR A 479 -32.10 -7.87 2.42
C TYR A 479 -31.10 -8.98 2.72
N ASP A 480 -31.43 -9.86 3.66
CA ASP A 480 -30.65 -11.08 3.87
C ASP A 480 -30.96 -12.08 2.77
N ILE A 481 -29.94 -12.43 2.00
CA ILE A 481 -30.07 -13.32 0.86
C ILE A 481 -30.42 -14.75 1.25
N ASP A 482 -30.18 -15.14 2.50
CA ASP A 482 -30.56 -16.43 3.03
C ASP A 482 -32.05 -16.51 3.37
N GLU A 483 -32.75 -15.37 3.38
CA GLU A 483 -34.21 -15.27 3.52
C GLU A 483 -34.95 -15.26 2.16
N ALA A 484 -34.22 -15.43 1.06
CA ALA A 484 -34.81 -15.47 -0.28
C ALA A 484 -35.89 -16.56 -0.41
N VAL A 485 -37.09 -16.16 -0.86
CA VAL A 485 -38.29 -17.00 -0.90
C VAL A 485 -38.17 -18.12 -1.95
N VAL A 486 -37.67 -17.80 -3.14
CA VAL A 486 -37.50 -18.72 -4.26
C VAL A 486 -36.11 -18.54 -4.86
N PRO A 487 -35.05 -18.99 -4.17
CA PRO A 487 -33.68 -18.84 -4.64
C PRO A 487 -33.50 -19.47 -6.02
N LEU A 488 -32.89 -18.73 -6.94
CA LEU A 488 -32.56 -19.23 -8.27
C LEU A 488 -31.53 -20.35 -8.17
N LYS A 489 -31.56 -21.23 -9.17
CA LYS A 489 -30.62 -22.34 -9.33
C LYS A 489 -29.79 -22.11 -10.58
N ASN A 490 -28.64 -22.77 -10.65
CA ASN A 490 -27.74 -22.73 -11.82
C ASN A 490 -28.37 -23.22 -13.14
N SER A 491 -29.54 -23.88 -13.08
CA SER A 491 -30.32 -24.25 -14.26
C SER A 491 -31.19 -23.12 -14.83
N HIS A 492 -31.30 -21.99 -14.12
CA HIS A 492 -32.07 -20.84 -14.59
C HIS A 492 -31.37 -20.17 -15.77
N PHE A 493 -32.11 -19.79 -16.82
CA PHE A 493 -31.54 -19.20 -18.04
C PHE A 493 -30.74 -17.91 -17.75
N GLY A 494 -31.19 -17.11 -16.80
CA GLY A 494 -30.50 -15.89 -16.36
C GLY A 494 -29.49 -16.09 -15.24
N TRP A 495 -29.03 -17.31 -14.94
CA TRP A 495 -28.06 -17.55 -13.88
C TRP A 495 -26.75 -16.76 -14.10
N GLY A 496 -26.27 -16.07 -13.06
CA GLY A 496 -25.08 -15.20 -13.14
C GLY A 496 -25.33 -13.83 -13.79
N VAL A 497 -26.58 -13.46 -14.06
CA VAL A 497 -26.98 -12.14 -14.56
C VAL A 497 -27.64 -11.36 -13.41
N ALA A 498 -26.91 -10.42 -12.80
CA ALA A 498 -27.43 -9.65 -11.67
C ALA A 498 -28.56 -8.69 -12.10
N ASP A 499 -28.44 -8.07 -13.28
CA ASP A 499 -29.47 -7.19 -13.84
C ASP A 499 -30.60 -7.99 -14.48
N CYS A 500 -31.62 -8.27 -13.66
CA CYS A 500 -32.82 -8.98 -14.07
C CYS A 500 -33.56 -8.27 -15.21
N GLY A 501 -33.41 -6.93 -15.33
CA GLY A 501 -34.03 -6.11 -16.37
C GLY A 501 -33.55 -6.43 -17.79
N LEU A 502 -32.41 -7.12 -17.93
CA LEU A 502 -31.92 -7.59 -19.23
C LEU A 502 -32.75 -8.73 -19.81
N CYS A 503 -33.49 -9.47 -18.99
CA CYS A 503 -34.29 -10.63 -19.38
C CYS A 503 -35.78 -10.46 -19.08
N HIS A 504 -36.12 -9.67 -18.06
CA HIS A 504 -37.48 -9.45 -17.59
C HIS A 504 -37.87 -7.98 -17.75
N GLY A 505 -39.10 -7.70 -18.20
CA GLY A 505 -39.60 -6.34 -18.24
C GLY A 505 -39.90 -5.84 -16.82
N LEU A 506 -39.24 -4.77 -16.37
CA LEU A 506 -39.43 -4.24 -15.01
C LEU A 506 -40.88 -3.84 -14.74
N ASP A 507 -41.57 -3.29 -15.74
CA ASP A 507 -42.94 -2.79 -15.62
C ASP A 507 -44.02 -3.90 -15.74
N ASN A 508 -43.63 -5.15 -16.04
CA ASN A 508 -44.57 -6.24 -16.32
C ASN A 508 -44.15 -7.58 -15.70
N THR A 509 -43.29 -7.56 -14.68
CA THR A 509 -42.88 -8.75 -13.93
C THR A 509 -43.69 -8.81 -12.64
N HIS A 510 -44.35 -9.96 -12.40
CA HIS A 510 -45.31 -10.16 -11.29
C HIS A 510 -46.55 -9.25 -11.31
N LEU A 511 -47.37 -9.35 -12.36
CA LEU A 511 -48.65 -8.61 -12.48
C LEU A 511 -49.69 -9.04 -11.43
N GLU A 512 -50.64 -8.14 -11.13
CA GLU A 512 -51.83 -8.44 -10.30
C GLU A 512 -52.57 -9.69 -10.83
N GLY A 513 -52.75 -10.68 -9.96
CA GLY A 513 -53.44 -11.94 -10.27
C GLY A 513 -52.56 -13.12 -10.71
N GLY A 514 -51.23 -12.95 -10.71
CA GLY A 514 -50.27 -14.06 -10.87
C GLY A 514 -49.89 -14.75 -9.54
N ASP A 515 -49.11 -15.84 -9.63
CA ASP A 515 -48.62 -16.61 -8.48
C ASP A 515 -47.45 -15.92 -7.71
N SER A 516 -47.35 -14.60 -7.77
CA SER A 516 -46.24 -13.85 -7.18
C SER A 516 -46.65 -12.46 -6.71
N PRO A 517 -45.92 -11.87 -5.74
CA PRO A 517 -46.23 -10.54 -5.21
C PRO A 517 -46.07 -9.46 -6.29
N VAL A 518 -47.03 -8.54 -6.36
CA VAL A 518 -46.91 -7.36 -7.23
C VAL A 518 -45.71 -6.54 -6.80
N LEU A 519 -44.84 -6.27 -7.77
CA LEU A 519 -43.63 -5.48 -7.56
C LEU A 519 -43.97 -3.97 -7.56
N PRO A 520 -43.29 -3.15 -6.74
CA PRO A 520 -43.40 -1.69 -6.83
C PRO A 520 -43.00 -1.16 -8.21
N ASP A 521 -43.60 -0.05 -8.65
CA ASP A 521 -43.27 0.62 -9.92
C ASP A 521 -41.80 1.08 -10.04
N ASN A 522 -41.06 1.11 -8.93
CA ASN A 522 -39.64 1.49 -8.87
C ASN A 522 -38.71 0.30 -8.62
N THR A 523 -39.14 -0.94 -8.92
CA THR A 523 -38.36 -2.15 -8.65
C THR A 523 -36.99 -2.09 -9.31
N GLN A 524 -35.95 -2.12 -8.47
CA GLN A 524 -34.56 -2.16 -8.92
C GLN A 524 -34.05 -3.60 -8.91
N PRO A 525 -33.06 -3.96 -9.75
CA PRO A 525 -32.54 -5.32 -9.82
C PRO A 525 -32.12 -5.95 -8.47
N HIS A 526 -31.58 -5.18 -7.53
CA HIS A 526 -31.23 -5.70 -6.20
C HIS A 526 -32.45 -6.11 -5.36
N PHE A 527 -33.64 -5.56 -5.63
CA PHE A 527 -34.87 -6.01 -4.99
C PHE A 527 -35.21 -7.45 -5.38
N CYS A 528 -34.95 -7.84 -6.63
CA CYS A 528 -35.18 -9.22 -7.08
C CYS A 528 -34.39 -10.22 -6.24
N ALA A 529 -33.18 -9.86 -5.81
CA ALA A 529 -32.34 -10.71 -4.97
C ALA A 529 -32.99 -11.02 -3.61
N SER A 530 -33.80 -10.10 -3.04
CA SER A 530 -34.55 -10.36 -1.80
C SER A 530 -35.52 -11.55 -1.90
N CYS A 531 -36.02 -11.85 -3.09
CA CYS A 531 -36.91 -12.99 -3.34
C CYS A 531 -36.17 -14.17 -3.97
N HIS A 532 -35.18 -13.89 -4.83
CA HIS A 532 -34.59 -14.85 -5.76
C HIS A 532 -33.15 -15.24 -5.45
N GLY A 533 -32.61 -14.77 -4.33
CA GLY A 533 -31.24 -15.07 -3.95
C GLY A 533 -30.25 -14.26 -4.80
N GLY A 534 -28.95 -14.41 -4.50
CA GLY A 534 -27.89 -13.66 -5.16
C GLY A 534 -27.65 -14.06 -6.62
N ASN A 535 -28.49 -14.92 -7.20
CA ASN A 535 -28.41 -15.42 -8.58
C ASN A 535 -27.01 -15.94 -8.98
N GLY A 536 -26.33 -16.62 -8.05
CA GLY A 536 -24.98 -17.15 -8.25
C GLY A 536 -23.85 -16.18 -7.90
N ALA A 537 -24.16 -15.03 -7.28
CA ALA A 537 -23.17 -14.14 -6.71
C ALA A 537 -22.23 -14.90 -5.74
N PRO A 538 -20.91 -14.70 -5.84
CA PRO A 538 -19.95 -15.30 -4.91
C PRO A 538 -20.14 -14.73 -3.51
N GLN A 539 -19.55 -15.40 -2.52
CA GLN A 539 -19.42 -14.87 -1.16
C GLN A 539 -18.74 -13.50 -1.19
N GLY A 540 -19.24 -12.56 -0.40
CA GLY A 540 -18.67 -11.22 -0.29
C GLY A 540 -17.38 -11.25 0.52
N HIS A 541 -16.54 -10.23 0.35
CA HIS A 541 -15.22 -10.17 1.00
C HIS A 541 -15.26 -9.69 2.47
N GLY A 542 -16.43 -9.70 3.10
CA GLY A 542 -16.67 -9.33 4.50
C GLY A 542 -16.40 -7.87 4.88
N ALA A 543 -15.85 -7.09 3.96
CA ALA A 543 -15.82 -5.64 4.03
C ALA A 543 -17.17 -5.09 3.55
N ILE A 544 -17.77 -4.17 4.32
CA ILE A 544 -19.01 -3.48 3.95
C ILE A 544 -18.65 -2.32 3.01
N VAL A 545 -17.92 -2.65 1.95
CA VAL A 545 -17.22 -1.70 1.09
C VAL A 545 -18.02 -1.36 -0.14
N ARG A 546 -17.54 -0.34 -0.84
CA ARG A 546 -18.06 0.11 -2.13
C ARG A 546 -17.54 -0.83 -3.21
N CYS A 547 -18.44 -1.46 -3.97
CA CYS A 547 -18.10 -2.44 -5.01
C CYS A 547 -17.10 -1.87 -6.01
N HIS A 548 -17.29 -0.60 -6.37
CA HIS A 548 -16.45 0.06 -7.35
C HIS A 548 -14.97 0.14 -6.96
N PHE A 549 -14.63 0.04 -5.68
CA PHE A 549 -13.25 0.13 -5.21
C PHE A 549 -12.47 -1.17 -5.50
N CYS A 550 -13.11 -2.32 -5.28
CA CYS A 550 -12.47 -3.63 -5.38
C CYS A 550 -12.69 -4.33 -6.74
N HIS A 551 -13.76 -4.02 -7.46
CA HIS A 551 -14.06 -4.63 -8.76
C HIS A 551 -13.22 -3.99 -9.89
N SER A 552 -11.96 -4.39 -9.94
CA SER A 552 -10.94 -4.07 -10.93
C SER A 552 -11.22 -4.63 -12.32
N LYS A 553 -10.32 -4.38 -13.27
CA LYS A 553 -10.43 -4.88 -14.66
C LYS A 553 -10.52 -6.41 -14.73
N ASP A 554 -9.85 -7.13 -13.83
CA ASP A 554 -9.86 -8.59 -13.75
C ASP A 554 -11.03 -9.13 -12.90
N LYS A 555 -11.69 -8.28 -12.09
CA LYS A 555 -12.85 -8.62 -11.26
C LYS A 555 -14.12 -7.81 -11.59
N LEU A 556 -14.28 -7.44 -12.87
CA LEU A 556 -15.55 -7.42 -13.61
C LEU A 556 -16.84 -7.69 -12.83
N MET A 557 -17.54 -6.67 -12.30
CA MET A 557 -18.97 -6.80 -11.93
C MET A 557 -19.88 -6.86 -13.18
N LEU A 558 -19.56 -7.73 -14.14
CA LEU A 558 -20.32 -7.86 -15.39
C LEU A 558 -21.81 -8.09 -15.09
N ASN A 559 -22.68 -7.53 -15.94
CA ASN A 559 -24.13 -7.66 -15.83
C ASN A 559 -24.76 -7.01 -14.58
N HIS A 560 -24.07 -6.10 -13.88
CA HIS A 560 -24.63 -5.30 -12.77
C HIS A 560 -25.16 -3.95 -13.27
N GLY A 561 -25.85 -3.94 -14.42
CA GLY A 561 -26.45 -2.74 -14.99
C GLY A 561 -25.47 -1.56 -15.09
N GLU A 562 -25.90 -0.40 -14.57
CA GLU A 562 -25.10 0.84 -14.54
C GLU A 562 -23.83 0.71 -13.68
N ALA A 563 -23.86 -0.02 -12.56
CA ALA A 563 -22.70 -0.17 -11.68
C ALA A 563 -21.51 -0.83 -12.39
N SER A 564 -21.79 -1.71 -13.36
CA SER A 564 -20.76 -2.35 -14.19
C SER A 564 -20.12 -1.45 -15.25
N LYS A 565 -20.79 -0.36 -15.60
CA LYS A 565 -20.34 0.55 -16.66
C LYS A 565 -19.18 1.41 -16.17
N GLN A 566 -18.27 1.70 -17.09
CA GLN A 566 -17.27 2.74 -16.93
C GLN A 566 -17.81 4.01 -17.56
N TYR A 567 -17.60 5.12 -16.86
CA TYR A 567 -17.93 6.45 -17.30
C TYR A 567 -16.65 7.26 -17.34
N ARG A 568 -16.56 8.15 -18.32
CA ARG A 568 -15.56 9.21 -18.21
C ARG A 568 -16.00 10.21 -17.14
N PHE A 569 -15.05 10.85 -16.47
CA PHE A 569 -15.37 11.87 -15.47
C PHE A 569 -16.27 12.98 -16.05
N ASP A 570 -16.04 13.41 -17.29
CA ASP A 570 -16.85 14.44 -17.98
C ASP A 570 -18.29 14.00 -18.33
N GLU A 571 -18.62 12.72 -18.15
CA GLU A 571 -19.96 12.14 -18.34
C GLU A 571 -20.72 11.97 -17.02
N ILE A 572 -20.06 12.19 -15.87
CA ILE A 572 -20.67 12.08 -14.55
C ILE A 572 -21.20 13.42 -14.09
N GLN A 573 -22.43 13.40 -13.58
CA GLN A 573 -23.06 14.55 -12.95
C GLN A 573 -22.87 14.49 -11.43
N CYS A 574 -22.29 15.54 -10.86
CA CYS A 574 -22.03 15.65 -9.43
C CYS A 574 -23.22 16.28 -8.70
N LEU A 575 -23.92 15.48 -7.92
CA LEU A 575 -25.14 15.87 -7.22
C LEU A 575 -24.96 15.84 -5.70
N GLY A 576 -25.85 16.55 -5.00
CA GLY A 576 -25.91 16.55 -3.54
C GLY A 576 -25.23 17.75 -2.88
N VAL A 577 -25.16 17.67 -1.56
CA VAL A 577 -24.57 18.67 -0.68
C VAL A 577 -23.49 17.99 0.15
N THR A 578 -22.29 18.55 0.15
CA THR A 578 -21.16 18.00 0.93
C THR A 578 -21.36 18.26 2.43
N GLN A 579 -20.53 17.67 3.30
CA GLN A 579 -20.65 17.88 4.75
C GLN A 579 -20.43 19.32 5.19
N LYS A 580 -19.57 20.07 4.51
CA LYS A 580 -19.41 21.52 4.74
C LYS A 580 -20.53 22.37 4.12
N GLY A 581 -21.53 21.76 3.49
CA GLY A 581 -22.69 22.46 2.93
C GLY A 581 -22.49 22.93 1.48
N ASN A 582 -21.49 22.41 0.76
CA ASN A 582 -21.25 22.82 -0.62
C ASN A 582 -22.24 22.11 -1.55
N GLU A 583 -23.07 22.87 -2.27
CA GLU A 583 -24.01 22.29 -3.25
C GLU A 583 -23.29 22.02 -4.58
N LEU A 584 -23.32 20.77 -5.07
CA LEU A 584 -22.62 20.39 -6.30
C LEU A 584 -23.36 20.77 -7.58
N ASN A 585 -24.63 21.18 -7.49
CA ASN A 585 -25.45 21.77 -8.57
C ASN A 585 -25.55 20.96 -9.87
N GLY A 586 -25.21 19.67 -9.85
CA GLY A 586 -25.26 18.84 -11.05
C GLY A 586 -24.22 19.23 -12.09
N GLU A 587 -23.07 19.74 -11.65
CA GLU A 587 -21.95 20.02 -12.53
C GLU A 587 -21.38 18.72 -13.10
N MET A 588 -20.92 18.79 -14.35
CA MET A 588 -20.33 17.65 -15.05
C MET A 588 -18.82 17.61 -14.82
N GLY A 589 -18.25 16.42 -14.62
CA GLY A 589 -16.82 16.25 -14.43
C GLY A 589 -16.46 15.38 -13.24
N SER A 590 -15.18 15.38 -12.89
CA SER A 590 -14.73 14.76 -11.65
C SER A 590 -15.33 15.51 -10.47
N CYS A 591 -16.10 14.82 -9.63
CA CYS A 591 -16.74 15.46 -8.49
C CYS A 591 -15.74 15.98 -7.46
N ALA A 592 -14.56 15.35 -7.35
CA ALA A 592 -13.46 15.91 -6.57
C ALA A 592 -13.00 17.28 -7.13
N ASP A 593 -12.92 17.43 -8.46
CA ASP A 593 -12.57 18.72 -9.09
C ASP A 593 -13.69 19.76 -8.90
N VAL A 594 -14.96 19.35 -8.99
CA VAL A 594 -16.12 20.23 -8.77
C VAL A 594 -16.12 20.76 -7.32
N VAL A 595 -15.95 19.89 -6.34
CA VAL A 595 -15.89 20.28 -4.92
C VAL A 595 -14.77 21.25 -4.65
N LYS A 596 -13.58 20.97 -5.21
CA LYS A 596 -12.44 21.88 -5.16
C LYS A 596 -12.78 23.28 -5.68
N SER A 597 -13.56 23.39 -6.75
CA SER A 597 -13.95 24.69 -7.30
C SER A 597 -14.88 25.50 -6.38
N LYS A 598 -15.51 24.83 -5.40
CA LYS A 598 -16.52 25.41 -4.51
C LYS A 598 -16.02 25.67 -3.09
N ASP A 599 -14.98 24.95 -2.65
CA ASP A 599 -14.43 25.06 -1.31
C ASP A 599 -12.90 25.25 -1.33
N PRO A 600 -12.42 26.48 -1.09
CA PRO A 600 -10.99 26.78 -1.03
C PRO A 600 -10.20 26.03 0.05
N TYR A 601 -10.85 25.49 1.09
CA TYR A 601 -10.19 24.72 2.16
C TYR A 601 -10.09 23.25 1.77
N THR A 602 -11.14 22.67 1.21
CA THR A 602 -11.12 21.28 0.69
C THR A 602 -10.25 21.17 -0.57
N GLN A 603 -10.14 22.26 -1.33
CA GLN A 603 -9.15 22.42 -2.40
C GLN A 603 -7.74 22.01 -1.95
N ASP A 604 -7.27 22.48 -0.79
CA ASP A 604 -5.90 22.22 -0.33
C ASP A 604 -5.66 20.75 0.03
N LEU A 605 -6.71 20.08 0.52
CA LEU A 605 -6.64 18.66 0.85
C LEU A 605 -6.72 17.78 -0.41
N LEU A 606 -7.69 18.03 -1.31
CA LEU A 606 -7.85 17.29 -2.56
C LEU A 606 -6.70 17.52 -3.54
N ASP A 607 -6.12 18.72 -3.56
CA ASP A 607 -4.91 19.00 -4.34
C ASP A 607 -3.69 18.23 -3.83
N GLY A 608 -3.70 17.79 -2.57
CA GLY A 608 -2.70 16.86 -2.04
C GLY A 608 -2.83 15.44 -2.61
N TYR A 609 -3.99 15.09 -3.18
CA TYR A 609 -4.31 13.76 -3.73
C TYR A 609 -4.37 13.71 -5.26
N ALA A 610 -4.36 14.85 -5.95
CA ALA A 610 -4.33 14.92 -7.41
C ALA A 610 -2.92 14.72 -8.00
N HIS A 611 -2.86 14.20 -9.23
CA HIS A 611 -1.63 14.00 -9.98
C HIS A 611 -1.05 15.37 -10.42
N ASN A 612 0.15 15.74 -9.96
CA ASN A 612 0.91 16.90 -10.43
C ASN A 612 0.18 18.26 -10.48
N GLY A 613 -0.85 18.45 -9.66
CA GLY A 613 -1.64 19.68 -9.69
C GLY A 613 -2.57 19.81 -10.88
N THR A 614 -2.58 18.81 -11.76
CA THR A 614 -3.58 18.67 -12.79
C THR A 614 -4.85 18.15 -12.16
N THR A 615 -5.98 18.73 -12.55
CA THR A 615 -7.30 18.23 -12.20
C THR A 615 -7.48 16.82 -12.76
N TYR A 616 -8.37 16.01 -12.18
CA TYR A 616 -8.65 14.68 -12.76
C TYR A 616 -9.12 14.78 -14.22
N GLY A 617 -9.83 15.86 -14.58
CA GLY A 617 -10.22 16.18 -15.96
C GLY A 617 -9.06 16.49 -16.93
N GLU A 618 -7.83 16.66 -16.46
CA GLU A 618 -6.64 16.95 -17.28
C GLU A 618 -5.72 15.73 -17.47
N GLN A 619 -6.02 14.59 -16.82
CA GLN A 619 -5.22 13.37 -16.96
C GLN A 619 -5.33 12.73 -18.35
N ASP A 620 -4.48 11.75 -18.66
CA ASP A 620 -4.64 10.91 -19.87
C ASP A 620 -6.09 10.39 -19.94
N PRO A 621 -6.80 10.52 -21.08
CA PRO A 621 -8.19 10.09 -21.20
C PRO A 621 -8.46 8.64 -20.77
N ARG A 622 -7.46 7.75 -20.84
CA ARG A 622 -7.56 6.35 -20.39
C ARG A 622 -7.59 6.21 -18.86
N LYS A 623 -7.15 7.23 -18.14
CA LYS A 623 -7.16 7.33 -16.67
C LYS A 623 -8.37 8.09 -16.13
N GLN A 624 -9.13 8.78 -17.00
CA GLN A 624 -10.29 9.57 -16.61
C GLN A 624 -11.57 8.73 -16.44
N LEU A 625 -11.46 7.50 -15.92
CA LEU A 625 -12.57 6.56 -15.85
C LEU A 625 -12.99 6.30 -14.41
N THR A 626 -14.30 6.34 -14.17
CA THR A 626 -14.92 5.90 -12.91
C THR A 626 -16.00 4.86 -13.20
N ARG A 627 -16.47 4.18 -12.16
CA ARG A 627 -17.60 3.25 -12.26
C ARG A 627 -18.91 4.00 -12.04
N GLY A 628 -20.02 3.36 -12.46
CA GLY A 628 -21.37 3.85 -12.18
C GLY A 628 -21.73 3.92 -10.69
N ASN A 629 -20.92 3.31 -9.82
CA ASN A 629 -20.91 3.60 -8.38
C ASN A 629 -19.59 4.29 -8.01
N SER A 630 -19.68 5.29 -7.14
CA SER A 630 -18.57 5.99 -6.51
C SER A 630 -19.06 6.62 -5.20
N ASP A 631 -18.21 7.38 -4.53
CA ASP A 631 -18.62 8.15 -3.35
C ASP A 631 -19.32 9.46 -3.66
N TRP A 632 -19.43 9.77 -4.95
CA TRP A 632 -20.03 11.00 -5.48
C TRP A 632 -21.23 10.73 -6.39
N HIS A 633 -21.39 9.48 -6.82
CA HIS A 633 -22.45 9.03 -7.71
C HIS A 633 -22.83 7.61 -7.33
N THR A 634 -24.06 7.43 -6.89
CA THR A 634 -24.60 6.12 -6.53
C THR A 634 -25.59 5.68 -7.61
N SER A 635 -25.36 4.50 -8.19
CA SER A 635 -26.22 3.94 -9.21
C SER A 635 -27.64 3.79 -8.69
N LYS A 636 -28.61 4.15 -9.53
CA LYS A 636 -30.03 3.97 -9.22
C LYS A 636 -30.45 2.50 -9.22
N THR A 637 -29.78 1.67 -10.03
CA THR A 637 -30.12 0.26 -10.24
C THR A 637 -29.41 -0.68 -9.27
N PHE A 638 -28.16 -0.36 -8.95
CA PHE A 638 -27.32 -1.12 -8.02
C PHE A 638 -26.63 -0.16 -7.04
N PRO A 639 -27.38 0.47 -6.11
CA PRO A 639 -26.79 1.44 -5.18
C PRO A 639 -25.81 0.76 -4.22
N ASP A 640 -24.59 1.29 -4.10
CA ASP A 640 -23.59 0.86 -3.11
C ASP A 640 -23.90 1.49 -1.73
N PRO A 641 -23.64 0.79 -0.60
CA PRO A 641 -23.26 -0.61 -0.49
C PRO A 641 -24.48 -1.55 -0.47
N TYR A 642 -25.70 -1.01 -0.57
CA TYR A 642 -26.96 -1.73 -0.29
C TYR A 642 -27.19 -2.95 -1.20
N SER A 643 -26.94 -2.77 -2.51
CA SER A 643 -27.04 -3.84 -3.49
C SER A 643 -25.96 -4.90 -3.29
N CYS A 644 -24.75 -4.51 -2.90
CA CYS A 644 -23.67 -5.43 -2.52
C CYS A 644 -24.09 -6.33 -1.36
N MET A 645 -24.58 -5.70 -0.30
CA MET A 645 -24.97 -6.38 0.93
C MET A 645 -26.20 -7.26 0.75
N THR A 646 -27.07 -6.88 -0.19
CA THR A 646 -28.25 -7.67 -0.55
C THR A 646 -27.87 -8.87 -1.41
N CYS A 647 -27.05 -8.68 -2.44
CA CYS A 647 -26.78 -9.74 -3.43
C CYS A 647 -25.68 -10.71 -2.97
N HIS A 648 -24.75 -10.28 -2.13
CA HIS A 648 -23.63 -11.08 -1.66
C HIS A 648 -23.78 -11.47 -0.19
N LYS A 649 -23.43 -12.73 0.11
CA LYS A 649 -23.33 -13.19 1.49
C LYS A 649 -22.13 -12.52 2.16
N ASN A 650 -22.40 -11.46 2.92
CA ASN A 650 -21.41 -10.75 3.73
C ASN A 650 -21.53 -11.21 5.19
N ARG A 651 -20.98 -12.40 5.49
CA ARG A 651 -21.08 -13.03 6.81
C ARG A 651 -19.84 -12.81 7.66
#